data_AF-A0A937XEE7-F1
#
_entry.id   AF-A0A937XEE7-F1
#
_cell.length_a   1.000
_cell.length_b   1.000
_cell.length_c   1.000
_cell.angle_alpha   90.00
_cell.angle_beta   90.00
_cell.angle_gamma   90.00
#
_symmetry.space_group_name_H-M   'P 1'
#
loop_
_entity.id
_entity.type
_entity.pdbx_description
1 polymer ?
#
loop_
_entity_poly.entity_id
_entity_poly.type
_entity_poly.pdbx_seq_one_letter_code
_entity_poly.pdbx_strand_id
1 'polypeptide(L)'
;MSRRVLLAVLALASAALATRMWTEDEIESFNSSYQAEWLPRPESLQYGPRRFNYLRQIKLTCDFVASYQVSDSLSGDFGGIIEAEHMPTIIETDNTQEAIWIWSRWYELTGRDDYQVNIQRAWTYVMNHPAYCEHGGVPSQTWYAIWNCGLGFMAEAEYRRAYGDSSHLAYADTCRSFYLANPLPTSALDYFVTSQSSGMAMDYARTRSDAVLHDSALARGQRVKSWIEGGAANRLGTQNWAMCGGTAFWGVVHTVGKEDTAAGKLWVQTYGESLPGFYPGGSWNCSHNIWLANAYRSAAELGHDTLNWVMHHYLTDTLLMRDTDDDGGIPATWSDPVTQDQTWVSTYLVFMGMDVFVTPTYDDDLSLLEFTSPDPLDIHVVGVPLDVIVPAANVGRDATDPTLAILRFEGVPVDTFAVDSVPFLQTDTIVFYGGVPQTGGMFHFSVNVSGDDNPLNDTARLTLRVYDTCRVTGTLVDSTSGAGIVSWVKARLGSRTSVWDSVRTDTSGRFSLKLIDSIFSLSIEPSVPYYARSWSFAIRGDTTIDLRTQPAHVLIVNNDTLERYASYYTSTLDTLGVTWCQWNRPSGGLLPYTVLDRLRTNTVIWYSGNTSSGTIPVPDRDSLARYAQTGTNLFITGQNIAQELSGTAFLESICGCRFDSSGWSGFFAFGNRQDSLGAIVTGTATTGGNGASNQTSRDVISPLGNSSGFILYDSVNVRYASTRRQIPAGGRVVFMGLGFEAVNRPGSKPGFFSRVQLLRLILDWFGVPTGVEERQMPTAERQALAATVVRGCLVLPSSAFGDRRSELVDASGRRVMQLRTGANDLGRLPAGVYFVRTDWADRTNRSYRVLLVR
;
A
#
# COMPACT_ATOMS: atom_id res chain seq x y z
N MET A 1 42.43 -24.60 -24.59
CA MET A 1 41.01 -25.03 -24.67
C MET A 1 40.40 -24.37 -25.91
N SER A 2 39.91 -25.16 -26.89
CA SER A 2 39.49 -24.59 -28.19
C SER A 2 38.19 -23.79 -28.06
N ARG A 3 37.98 -22.80 -28.94
CA ARG A 3 36.81 -21.90 -28.95
C ARG A 3 35.46 -22.65 -28.96
N ARG A 4 35.44 -23.89 -29.49
CA ARG A 4 34.28 -24.80 -29.46
C ARG A 4 34.02 -25.39 -28.07
N VAL A 5 35.07 -25.68 -27.31
CA VAL A 5 34.93 -26.15 -25.91
C VAL A 5 34.51 -25.00 -25.00
N LEU A 6 34.97 -23.77 -25.25
CA LEU A 6 34.51 -22.59 -24.49
C LEU A 6 33.04 -22.27 -24.78
N LEU A 7 32.59 -22.40 -26.04
CA LEU A 7 31.17 -22.24 -26.42
C LEU A 7 30.30 -23.35 -25.83
N ALA A 8 30.77 -24.60 -25.79
CA ALA A 8 30.05 -25.69 -25.15
C ALA A 8 29.93 -25.50 -23.62
N VAL A 9 31.01 -25.04 -22.97
CA VAL A 9 31.01 -24.75 -21.52
C VAL A 9 30.15 -23.52 -21.20
N LEU A 10 30.12 -22.49 -22.06
CA LEU A 10 29.25 -21.34 -21.90
C LEU A 10 27.77 -21.68 -22.15
N ALA A 11 27.46 -22.52 -23.13
CA ALA A 11 26.10 -23.01 -23.37
C ALA A 11 25.59 -23.91 -22.22
N LEU A 12 26.46 -24.77 -21.67
CA LEU A 12 26.16 -25.58 -20.49
C LEU A 12 26.03 -24.74 -19.21
N ALA A 13 26.80 -23.66 -19.07
CA ALA A 13 26.70 -22.74 -17.95
C ALA A 13 25.43 -21.84 -18.03
N SER A 14 24.99 -21.45 -19.23
CA SER A 14 23.71 -20.74 -19.41
C SER A 14 22.50 -21.63 -19.19
N ALA A 15 22.58 -22.93 -19.49
CA ALA A 15 21.53 -23.90 -19.14
C ALA A 15 21.48 -24.20 -17.62
N ALA A 16 22.59 -23.99 -16.90
CA ALA A 16 22.67 -24.14 -15.44
C ALA A 16 22.26 -22.87 -14.66
N LEU A 17 22.13 -21.72 -15.35
CA LEU A 17 21.70 -20.44 -14.77
C LEU A 17 20.34 -19.96 -15.31
N ALA A 18 19.77 -20.63 -16.30
CA ALA A 18 18.34 -20.57 -16.53
C ALA A 18 17.67 -21.30 -15.35
N THR A 19 16.84 -20.61 -14.58
CA THR A 19 15.91 -21.26 -13.65
C THR A 19 15.19 -22.35 -14.45
N ARG A 20 15.40 -23.62 -14.06
CA ARG A 20 14.72 -24.74 -14.72
C ARG A 20 13.22 -24.44 -14.74
N MET A 21 12.55 -24.73 -15.85
CA MET A 21 11.09 -24.81 -15.85
C MET A 21 10.70 -25.77 -14.72
N TRP A 22 9.79 -25.33 -13.88
CA TRP A 22 9.32 -26.18 -12.79
C TRP A 22 8.70 -27.44 -13.39
N THR A 23 8.97 -28.59 -12.77
CA THR A 23 8.30 -29.85 -13.12
C THR A 23 6.85 -29.76 -12.67
N GLU A 24 5.97 -30.59 -13.24
CA GLU A 24 4.60 -30.72 -12.73
C GLU A 24 4.56 -30.96 -11.23
N ASP A 25 5.44 -31.83 -10.69
CA ASP A 25 5.52 -32.11 -9.25
C ASP A 25 5.94 -30.89 -8.42
N GLU A 26 6.78 -30.00 -8.95
CA GLU A 26 7.23 -28.79 -8.24
C GLU A 26 6.29 -27.60 -8.46
N ILE A 27 5.54 -27.58 -9.55
CA ILE A 27 4.37 -26.71 -9.72
C ILE A 27 3.26 -27.15 -8.76
N GLU A 28 2.98 -28.44 -8.64
CA GLU A 28 2.05 -28.98 -7.64
C GLU A 28 2.55 -28.74 -6.22
N SER A 29 3.84 -28.94 -5.95
CA SER A 29 4.42 -28.69 -4.62
C SER A 29 4.41 -27.20 -4.28
N PHE A 30 4.72 -26.32 -5.23
CA PHE A 30 4.58 -24.88 -5.04
C PHE A 30 3.12 -24.47 -4.89
N ASN A 31 2.19 -24.95 -5.72
CA ASN A 31 0.75 -24.66 -5.57
C ASN A 31 0.20 -25.23 -4.24
N SER A 32 0.78 -26.32 -3.72
CA SER A 32 0.43 -26.89 -2.41
C SER A 32 1.05 -26.15 -1.22
N SER A 33 2.14 -25.39 -1.43
CA SER A 33 2.88 -24.64 -0.40
C SER A 33 2.70 -23.12 -0.50
N TYR A 34 2.20 -22.64 -1.63
CA TYR A 34 1.76 -21.28 -1.86
C TYR A 34 0.45 -21.10 -1.09
N GLN A 35 0.55 -20.47 0.06
CA GLN A 35 -0.61 -19.87 0.68
C GLN A 35 -0.75 -18.49 0.05
N ALA A 36 -1.85 -18.27 -0.68
CA ALA A 36 -2.28 -16.92 -1.01
C ALA A 36 -2.20 -16.09 0.28
N GLU A 37 -1.61 -14.90 0.21
CA GLU A 37 -1.46 -14.04 1.37
C GLU A 37 -2.86 -13.79 1.93
N TRP A 38 -3.18 -14.51 3.01
CA TRP A 38 -4.50 -14.46 3.63
C TRP A 38 -4.58 -13.08 4.27
N LEU A 39 -5.21 -12.15 3.57
CA LEU A 39 -5.55 -10.86 4.13
C LEU A 39 -6.82 -11.08 4.98
N PRO A 40 -6.74 -10.91 6.31
CA PRO A 40 -7.88 -11.06 7.19
C PRO A 40 -9.02 -10.15 6.75
N ARG A 41 -10.25 -10.61 6.99
CA ARG A 41 -11.45 -9.77 6.84
C ARG A 41 -11.26 -8.50 7.69
N PRO A 42 -11.56 -7.31 7.16
CA PRO A 42 -11.56 -6.11 7.98
C PRO A 42 -12.84 -6.11 8.82
N GLU A 43 -12.77 -6.77 9.98
CA GLU A 43 -13.82 -6.88 11.00
C GLU A 43 -14.29 -5.51 11.53
N SER A 44 -13.57 -4.44 11.18
CA SER A 44 -13.83 -3.05 11.56
C SER A 44 -14.53 -2.21 10.49
N LEU A 45 -14.98 -2.79 9.36
CA LEU A 45 -15.76 -2.05 8.35
C LEU A 45 -17.09 -1.59 8.97
N GLN A 46 -17.19 -0.30 9.29
CA GLN A 46 -18.46 0.34 9.62
C GLN A 46 -19.11 0.79 8.31
N TYR A 47 -20.30 0.26 8.04
CA TYR A 47 -21.05 0.61 6.85
C TYR A 47 -21.61 2.03 6.94
N GLY A 48 -21.26 2.85 5.95
CA GLY A 48 -21.94 4.09 5.59
C GLY A 48 -23.08 3.82 4.58
N PRO A 49 -23.81 4.86 4.15
CA PRO A 49 -24.77 4.75 3.04
C PRO A 49 -24.08 4.32 1.73
N ARG A 50 -24.88 4.01 0.70
CA ARG A 50 -24.39 3.59 -0.62
C ARG A 50 -23.41 4.62 -1.18
N ARG A 51 -22.33 4.15 -1.81
CA ARG A 51 -21.38 5.04 -2.48
C ARG A 51 -21.81 5.43 -3.90
N PHE A 52 -22.54 4.53 -4.56
CA PHE A 52 -22.90 4.65 -5.97
C PHE A 52 -24.42 4.62 -6.17
N ASN A 53 -24.90 5.29 -7.20
CA ASN A 53 -26.21 5.01 -7.79
C ASN A 53 -26.11 3.71 -8.60
N TYR A 54 -26.36 2.55 -7.97
CA TYR A 54 -26.24 1.25 -8.66
C TYR A 54 -27.14 1.11 -9.88
N LEU A 55 -28.32 1.72 -9.90
CA LEU A 55 -29.21 1.65 -11.07
C LEU A 55 -28.61 2.40 -12.26
N ARG A 56 -27.99 3.56 -12.02
CA ARG A 56 -27.19 4.28 -13.04
C ARG A 56 -26.00 3.44 -13.50
N GLN A 57 -25.28 2.81 -12.59
CA GLN A 57 -24.13 1.98 -12.95
C GLN A 57 -24.53 0.79 -13.83
N ILE A 58 -25.65 0.13 -13.54
CA ILE A 58 -26.22 -0.91 -14.41
C ILE A 58 -26.57 -0.33 -15.79
N LYS A 59 -27.15 0.87 -15.87
CA LYS A 59 -27.44 1.52 -17.16
C LYS A 59 -26.18 1.76 -17.98
N LEU A 60 -25.14 2.32 -17.36
CA LEU A 60 -23.85 2.56 -18.00
C LEU A 60 -23.24 1.26 -18.53
N THR A 61 -23.16 0.21 -17.71
CA THR A 61 -22.67 -1.10 -18.18
C THR A 61 -23.52 -1.64 -19.34
N CYS A 62 -24.84 -1.47 -19.33
CA CYS A 62 -25.69 -1.88 -20.44
C CYS A 62 -25.39 -1.09 -21.74
N ASP A 63 -25.14 0.22 -21.64
CA ASP A 63 -24.75 1.07 -22.77
C ASP A 63 -23.37 0.71 -23.31
N PHE A 64 -22.40 0.50 -22.41
CA PHE A 64 -21.06 0.02 -22.72
C PHE A 64 -21.13 -1.26 -23.54
N VAL A 65 -21.78 -2.30 -23.03
CA VAL A 65 -21.92 -3.59 -23.72
C VAL A 65 -22.66 -3.45 -25.06
N ALA A 66 -23.67 -2.58 -25.14
CA ALA A 66 -24.39 -2.31 -26.39
C ALA A 66 -23.50 -1.67 -27.46
N SER A 67 -22.54 -0.82 -27.06
CA SER A 67 -21.57 -0.21 -27.96
C SER A 67 -20.56 -1.21 -28.55
N TYR A 68 -20.34 -2.33 -27.87
CA TYR A 68 -19.45 -3.43 -28.27
C TYR A 68 -20.17 -4.57 -29.02
N GLN A 69 -21.44 -4.40 -29.39
CA GLN A 69 -22.16 -5.37 -30.21
C GLN A 69 -21.83 -5.25 -31.70
N VAL A 70 -21.54 -6.37 -32.35
CA VAL A 70 -21.33 -6.44 -33.81
C VAL A 70 -22.63 -6.08 -34.54
N SER A 71 -22.66 -4.89 -35.16
CA SER A 71 -23.86 -4.34 -35.81
C SER A 71 -23.94 -4.62 -37.32
N ASP A 72 -22.87 -5.08 -37.96
CA ASP A 72 -22.88 -5.42 -39.39
C ASP A 72 -23.62 -6.74 -39.63
N SER A 73 -24.82 -6.64 -40.21
CA SER A 73 -25.67 -7.77 -40.57
C SER A 73 -25.07 -8.74 -41.61
N LEU A 74 -23.99 -8.35 -42.29
CA LEU A 74 -23.27 -9.22 -43.21
C LEU A 74 -22.14 -10.01 -42.54
N SER A 75 -21.79 -9.67 -41.29
CA SER A 75 -20.80 -10.41 -40.52
C SER A 75 -21.34 -11.79 -40.12
N GLY A 76 -20.47 -12.80 -40.14
CA GLY A 76 -20.77 -14.10 -39.52
C GLY A 76 -21.03 -14.00 -38.02
N ASP A 77 -20.50 -12.94 -37.39
CA ASP A 77 -20.59 -12.68 -35.95
C ASP A 77 -21.67 -11.64 -35.62
N PHE A 78 -22.61 -11.39 -36.54
CA PHE A 78 -23.67 -10.41 -36.35
C PHE A 78 -24.44 -10.64 -35.04
N GLY A 79 -24.48 -9.59 -34.21
CA GLY A 79 -25.15 -9.59 -32.91
C GLY A 79 -24.32 -10.09 -31.74
N GLY A 80 -23.14 -10.66 -31.98
CA GLY A 80 -22.21 -11.07 -30.93
C GLY A 80 -21.57 -9.88 -30.23
N ILE A 81 -21.03 -10.11 -29.05
CA ILE A 81 -20.39 -9.09 -28.20
C ILE A 81 -18.87 -9.24 -28.25
N ILE A 82 -18.20 -8.14 -28.56
CA ILE A 82 -16.74 -8.03 -28.55
C ILE A 82 -16.21 -8.14 -27.12
N GLU A 83 -15.16 -8.92 -26.89
CA GLU A 83 -14.67 -9.27 -25.56
C GLU A 83 -14.18 -8.07 -24.74
N ALA A 84 -13.38 -7.22 -25.37
CA ALA A 84 -12.69 -6.13 -24.72
C ALA A 84 -12.34 -5.02 -25.72
N GLU A 85 -12.14 -3.81 -25.21
CA GLU A 85 -11.82 -2.64 -26.04
C GLU A 85 -10.56 -2.84 -26.89
N HIS A 86 -9.58 -3.57 -26.34
CA HIS A 86 -8.31 -3.86 -26.97
C HIS A 86 -8.29 -5.18 -27.75
N MET A 87 -9.42 -5.91 -27.78
CA MET A 87 -9.58 -7.19 -28.46
C MET A 87 -10.78 -7.18 -29.43
N PRO A 88 -10.82 -6.28 -30.43
CA PRO A 88 -11.99 -6.06 -31.27
C PRO A 88 -12.37 -7.25 -32.18
N THR A 89 -11.53 -8.29 -32.23
CA THR A 89 -11.73 -9.49 -33.06
C THR A 89 -12.11 -10.72 -32.26
N ILE A 90 -12.24 -10.62 -30.93
CA ILE A 90 -12.69 -11.72 -30.09
C ILE A 90 -14.15 -11.48 -29.78
N ILE A 91 -15.00 -12.37 -30.26
CA ILE A 91 -16.46 -12.33 -30.10
C ILE A 91 -16.84 -13.72 -29.62
N GLU A 92 -17.45 -13.79 -28.43
CA GLU A 92 -17.68 -15.06 -27.74
C GLU A 92 -19.15 -15.18 -27.32
N THR A 93 -19.60 -16.42 -27.18
CA THR A 93 -20.98 -16.77 -26.86
C THR A 93 -21.35 -16.42 -25.42
N ASP A 94 -20.41 -16.52 -24.49
CA ASP A 94 -20.61 -16.21 -23.08
C ASP A 94 -20.93 -14.72 -22.89
N ASN A 95 -20.09 -13.83 -23.42
CA ASN A 95 -20.31 -12.38 -23.39
C ASN A 95 -21.69 -12.02 -23.95
N THR A 96 -22.10 -12.70 -25.01
CA THR A 96 -23.39 -12.46 -25.68
C THR A 96 -24.57 -12.94 -24.84
N GLN A 97 -24.45 -14.07 -24.15
CA GLN A 97 -25.47 -14.57 -23.22
C GLN A 97 -25.60 -13.69 -21.98
N GLU A 98 -24.48 -13.20 -21.45
CA GLU A 98 -24.44 -12.25 -20.34
C GLU A 98 -25.09 -10.91 -20.73
N ALA A 99 -24.86 -10.43 -21.95
CA ALA A 99 -25.51 -9.23 -22.49
C ALA A 99 -27.04 -9.37 -22.56
N ILE A 100 -27.53 -10.52 -23.06
CA ILE A 100 -28.98 -10.83 -23.07
C ILE A 100 -29.55 -10.72 -21.65
N TRP A 101 -28.84 -11.25 -20.65
CA TRP A 101 -29.27 -11.19 -19.26
C TRP A 101 -29.37 -9.75 -18.76
N ILE A 102 -28.31 -8.94 -18.86
CA ILE A 102 -28.29 -7.59 -18.28
C ILE A 102 -29.31 -6.66 -18.96
N TRP A 103 -29.51 -6.79 -20.27
CA TRP A 103 -30.50 -6.00 -21.00
C TRP A 103 -31.93 -6.43 -20.70
N SER A 104 -32.18 -7.74 -20.56
CA SER A 104 -33.49 -8.23 -20.13
C SER A 104 -33.81 -7.81 -18.70
N ARG A 105 -32.80 -7.87 -17.82
CA ARG A 105 -32.92 -7.42 -16.44
C ARG A 105 -33.18 -5.92 -16.34
N TRP A 106 -32.55 -5.10 -17.18
CA TRP A 106 -32.82 -3.65 -17.26
C TRP A 106 -34.30 -3.37 -17.57
N TYR A 107 -34.88 -4.08 -18.54
CA TYR A 107 -36.30 -3.98 -18.86
C TYR A 107 -37.17 -4.41 -17.67
N GLU A 108 -36.84 -5.50 -16.99
CA GLU A 108 -37.60 -5.95 -15.81
C GLU A 108 -37.54 -4.94 -14.66
N LEU A 109 -36.38 -4.35 -14.39
CA LEU A 109 -36.21 -3.38 -13.30
C LEU A 109 -36.97 -2.08 -13.57
N THR A 110 -36.95 -1.59 -14.82
CA THR A 110 -37.34 -0.22 -15.17
C THR A 110 -38.58 -0.09 -16.04
N GLY A 111 -39.00 -1.17 -16.72
CA GLY A 111 -40.01 -1.14 -17.78
C GLY A 111 -39.55 -0.47 -19.08
N ARG A 112 -38.27 -0.07 -19.19
CA ARG A 112 -37.71 0.60 -20.37
C ARG A 112 -37.05 -0.40 -21.31
N ASP A 113 -37.61 -0.55 -22.51
CA ASP A 113 -37.13 -1.50 -23.51
C ASP A 113 -36.06 -0.87 -24.43
N ASP A 114 -35.03 -0.30 -23.81
CA ASP A 114 -33.96 0.45 -24.51
C ASP A 114 -33.11 -0.46 -25.43
N TYR A 115 -33.08 -1.75 -25.12
CA TYR A 115 -32.15 -2.73 -25.72
C TYR A 115 -32.85 -3.84 -26.51
N GLN A 116 -34.14 -3.68 -26.83
CA GLN A 116 -34.92 -4.71 -27.56
C GLN A 116 -34.21 -5.23 -28.82
N VAL A 117 -33.69 -4.29 -29.62
CA VAL A 117 -33.00 -4.59 -30.87
C VAL A 117 -31.67 -5.30 -30.61
N ASN A 118 -30.94 -4.88 -29.56
CA ASN A 118 -29.68 -5.52 -29.17
C ASN A 118 -29.92 -6.97 -28.71
N ILE A 119 -30.97 -7.22 -27.92
CA ILE A 119 -31.36 -8.56 -27.48
C ILE A 119 -31.71 -9.46 -28.68
N GLN A 120 -32.51 -8.96 -29.64
CA GLN A 120 -32.86 -9.74 -30.85
C GLN A 120 -31.62 -10.13 -31.67
N ARG A 121 -30.65 -9.22 -31.79
CA ARG A 121 -29.38 -9.49 -32.47
C ARG A 121 -28.53 -10.50 -31.69
N ALA A 122 -28.43 -10.36 -30.38
CA ALA A 122 -27.70 -11.30 -29.53
C ALA A 122 -28.29 -12.71 -29.61
N TRP A 123 -29.61 -12.85 -29.62
CA TRP A 123 -30.26 -14.13 -29.87
C TRP A 123 -29.95 -14.70 -31.26
N THR A 124 -29.84 -13.85 -32.29
CA THR A 124 -29.42 -14.29 -33.63
C THR A 124 -28.00 -14.86 -33.60
N TYR A 125 -27.08 -14.20 -32.89
CA TYR A 125 -25.70 -14.65 -32.73
C TYR A 125 -25.63 -16.02 -32.05
N VAL A 126 -26.18 -16.16 -30.84
CA VAL A 126 -26.05 -17.41 -30.05
C VAL A 126 -26.77 -18.59 -30.71
N MET A 127 -27.75 -18.35 -31.59
CA MET A 127 -28.36 -19.42 -32.39
C MET A 127 -27.47 -19.89 -33.55
N ASN A 128 -26.63 -19.00 -34.09
CA ASN A 128 -25.64 -19.33 -35.12
C ASN A 128 -24.33 -19.89 -34.53
N HIS A 129 -23.98 -19.44 -33.32
CA HIS A 129 -22.81 -19.84 -32.54
C HIS A 129 -23.27 -20.40 -31.20
N PRO A 130 -23.79 -21.64 -31.18
CA PRO A 130 -24.40 -22.16 -29.95
C PRO A 130 -23.35 -22.55 -28.92
N ALA A 131 -23.67 -22.33 -27.64
CA ALA A 131 -22.83 -22.63 -26.48
C ALA A 131 -22.10 -24.00 -26.52
N TYR A 132 -22.78 -25.04 -27.00
CA TYR A 132 -22.23 -26.40 -27.06
C TYR A 132 -21.28 -26.66 -28.25
N CYS A 133 -21.16 -25.70 -29.17
CA CYS A 133 -20.23 -25.70 -30.29
C CYS A 133 -19.12 -24.64 -30.15
N GLU A 134 -19.00 -24.00 -28.99
CA GLU A 134 -17.98 -22.99 -28.75
C GLU A 134 -16.57 -23.52 -29.06
N HIS A 135 -15.72 -22.65 -29.60
CA HIS A 135 -14.42 -23.00 -30.19
C HIS A 135 -14.47 -24.19 -31.16
N GLY A 136 -15.54 -24.30 -31.95
CA GLY A 136 -15.74 -25.34 -32.96
C GLY A 136 -16.02 -26.73 -32.40
N GLY A 137 -16.45 -26.83 -31.13
CA GLY A 137 -16.78 -28.10 -30.49
C GLY A 137 -15.56 -29.00 -30.25
N VAL A 138 -14.38 -28.40 -30.10
CA VAL A 138 -13.13 -29.13 -29.86
C VAL A 138 -13.20 -29.89 -28.53
N PRO A 139 -12.98 -31.22 -28.49
CA PRO A 139 -13.17 -32.01 -27.28
C PRO A 139 -12.35 -31.56 -26.06
N SER A 140 -11.15 -31.00 -26.26
CA SER A 140 -10.32 -30.48 -25.15
C SER A 140 -10.89 -29.21 -24.50
N GLN A 141 -11.89 -28.59 -25.13
CA GLN A 141 -12.57 -27.38 -24.66
C GLN A 141 -14.00 -27.64 -24.18
N THR A 142 -14.36 -28.92 -23.96
CA THR A 142 -15.70 -29.30 -23.47
C THR A 142 -16.09 -28.57 -22.18
N TRP A 143 -15.12 -28.25 -21.32
CA TRP A 143 -15.37 -27.47 -20.11
C TRP A 143 -15.96 -26.08 -20.43
N TYR A 144 -15.47 -25.40 -21.46
CA TYR A 144 -15.94 -24.07 -21.82
C TYR A 144 -17.32 -24.10 -22.49
N ALA A 145 -17.61 -25.16 -23.25
CA ALA A 145 -18.97 -25.40 -23.75
C ALA A 145 -19.97 -25.65 -22.60
N ILE A 146 -19.55 -26.34 -21.53
CA ILE A 146 -20.38 -26.54 -20.33
C ILE A 146 -20.60 -25.24 -19.55
N TRP A 147 -19.57 -24.41 -19.45
CA TRP A 147 -19.66 -23.05 -18.89
C TRP A 147 -20.72 -22.21 -19.60
N ASN A 148 -20.62 -22.14 -20.93
CA ASN A 148 -21.56 -21.45 -21.82
C ASN A 148 -22.99 -22.05 -21.75
N CYS A 149 -23.14 -23.36 -21.55
CA CYS A 149 -24.46 -23.96 -21.34
C CYS A 149 -25.10 -23.45 -20.03
N GLY A 150 -24.30 -23.23 -18.97
CA GLY A 150 -24.76 -22.60 -17.72
C GLY A 150 -25.31 -21.20 -17.96
N LEU A 151 -24.55 -20.35 -18.67
CA LEU A 151 -24.96 -19.00 -19.05
C LEU A 151 -26.18 -19.01 -19.98
N GLY A 152 -26.31 -20.01 -20.85
CA GLY A 152 -27.49 -20.20 -21.68
C GLY A 152 -28.78 -20.43 -20.89
N PHE A 153 -28.72 -21.16 -19.78
CA PHE A 153 -29.86 -21.29 -18.86
C PHE A 153 -30.21 -19.95 -18.22
N MET A 154 -29.19 -19.21 -17.78
CA MET A 154 -29.36 -17.92 -17.13
C MET A 154 -29.99 -16.89 -18.08
N ALA A 155 -29.47 -16.77 -19.30
CA ALA A 155 -29.95 -15.84 -20.32
C ALA A 155 -31.40 -16.12 -20.76
N GLU A 156 -31.73 -17.39 -21.04
CA GLU A 156 -33.12 -17.77 -21.41
C GLU A 156 -34.10 -17.49 -20.28
N ALA A 157 -33.76 -17.90 -19.05
CA ALA A 157 -34.66 -17.76 -17.91
C ALA A 157 -34.97 -16.29 -17.63
N GLU A 158 -33.97 -15.43 -17.74
CA GLU A 158 -34.14 -13.99 -17.53
C GLU A 158 -34.96 -13.34 -18.63
N TYR A 159 -34.63 -13.59 -19.89
CA TYR A 159 -35.41 -13.10 -21.03
C TYR A 159 -36.88 -13.50 -20.91
N ARG A 160 -37.14 -14.78 -20.63
CA ARG A 160 -38.50 -15.28 -20.46
C ARG A 160 -39.21 -14.68 -19.26
N ARG A 161 -38.49 -14.42 -18.17
CA ARG A 161 -39.04 -13.77 -16.97
C ARG A 161 -39.42 -12.32 -17.26
N ALA A 162 -38.53 -11.56 -17.89
CA ALA A 162 -38.71 -10.15 -18.17
C ALA A 162 -39.79 -9.89 -19.23
N TYR A 163 -39.79 -10.65 -20.34
CA TYR A 163 -40.70 -10.44 -21.47
C TYR A 163 -41.93 -11.35 -21.49
N GLY A 164 -41.97 -12.39 -20.66
CA GLY A 164 -43.00 -13.44 -20.76
C GLY A 164 -42.92 -14.25 -22.06
N ASP A 165 -41.81 -14.17 -22.79
CA ASP A 165 -41.60 -14.79 -24.09
C ASP A 165 -40.76 -16.07 -23.97
N SER A 166 -41.25 -17.16 -24.56
CA SER A 166 -40.65 -18.49 -24.53
C SER A 166 -40.02 -18.92 -25.86
N SER A 167 -39.87 -18.00 -26.82
CA SER A 167 -39.34 -18.23 -28.16
C SER A 167 -37.94 -18.87 -28.19
N HIS A 168 -37.13 -18.65 -27.14
CA HIS A 168 -35.76 -19.14 -27.04
C HIS A 168 -35.58 -20.39 -26.14
N LEU A 169 -36.68 -21.02 -25.69
CA LEU A 169 -36.62 -22.26 -24.89
C LEU A 169 -35.81 -23.37 -25.57
N ALA A 170 -35.94 -23.52 -26.89
CA ALA A 170 -35.24 -24.56 -27.64
C ALA A 170 -33.71 -24.44 -27.51
N TYR A 171 -33.19 -23.22 -27.38
CA TYR A 171 -31.77 -22.98 -27.13
C TYR A 171 -31.35 -23.55 -25.78
N ALA A 172 -32.07 -23.21 -24.71
CA ALA A 172 -31.81 -23.76 -23.38
C ALA A 172 -31.96 -25.29 -23.32
N ASP A 173 -32.91 -25.88 -24.07
CA ASP A 173 -33.08 -27.34 -24.15
C ASP A 173 -31.87 -28.04 -24.81
N THR A 174 -31.20 -27.38 -25.75
CA THR A 174 -29.94 -27.90 -26.33
C THR A 174 -28.78 -27.80 -25.34
N CYS A 175 -28.64 -26.67 -24.62
CA CYS A 175 -27.68 -26.52 -23.52
C CYS A 175 -27.88 -27.59 -22.44
N ARG A 176 -29.14 -27.87 -22.09
CA ARG A 176 -29.55 -28.92 -21.16
C ARG A 176 -29.06 -30.28 -21.62
N SER A 177 -29.34 -30.63 -22.87
CA SER A 177 -28.97 -31.92 -23.45
C SER A 177 -27.45 -32.12 -23.43
N PHE A 178 -26.70 -31.08 -23.81
CA PHE A 178 -25.23 -31.11 -23.78
C PHE A 178 -24.67 -31.22 -22.36
N TYR A 179 -25.19 -30.43 -21.42
CA TYR A 179 -24.80 -30.46 -20.02
C TYR A 179 -24.97 -31.85 -19.41
N LEU A 180 -26.11 -32.51 -19.66
CA LEU A 180 -26.40 -33.84 -19.14
C LEU A 180 -25.47 -34.90 -19.73
N ALA A 181 -25.16 -34.80 -21.03
CA ALA A 181 -24.32 -35.76 -21.74
C ALA A 181 -22.83 -35.68 -21.38
N ASN A 182 -22.34 -34.54 -20.89
CA ASN A 182 -20.91 -34.28 -20.73
C ASN A 182 -20.52 -33.90 -19.29
N PRO A 183 -20.50 -34.84 -18.33
CA PRO A 183 -19.97 -34.59 -17.00
C PRO A 183 -18.46 -34.35 -17.05
N LEU A 184 -18.00 -33.27 -16.40
CA LEU A 184 -16.57 -32.92 -16.38
C LEU A 184 -15.75 -33.77 -15.39
N PRO A 185 -14.42 -33.91 -15.62
CA PRO A 185 -13.46 -34.55 -14.71
C PRO A 185 -13.26 -33.79 -13.37
N THR A 186 -12.12 -34.01 -12.69
CA THR A 186 -11.87 -33.56 -11.31
C THR A 186 -10.66 -32.64 -11.15
N SER A 187 -10.28 -31.86 -12.18
CA SER A 187 -9.29 -30.79 -11.99
C SER A 187 -9.91 -29.58 -11.26
N ALA A 188 -9.08 -28.66 -10.77
CA ALA A 188 -9.58 -27.43 -10.14
C ALA A 188 -10.46 -26.59 -11.09
N LEU A 189 -10.06 -26.49 -12.36
CA LEU A 189 -10.85 -25.84 -13.41
C LEU A 189 -12.21 -26.54 -13.57
N ASP A 190 -12.22 -27.87 -13.67
CA ASP A 190 -13.46 -28.64 -13.82
C ASP A 190 -14.40 -28.44 -12.63
N TYR A 191 -13.89 -28.33 -11.41
CA TYR A 191 -14.72 -28.04 -10.23
C TYR A 191 -15.35 -26.65 -10.30
N PHE A 192 -14.62 -25.63 -10.76
CA PHE A 192 -15.17 -24.29 -10.91
C PHE A 192 -16.27 -24.23 -11.98
N VAL A 193 -16.02 -24.84 -13.15
CA VAL A 193 -17.01 -24.92 -14.23
C VAL A 193 -18.22 -25.76 -13.82
N THR A 194 -17.99 -26.91 -13.19
CA THR A 194 -19.08 -27.73 -12.63
C THR A 194 -19.91 -26.91 -11.65
N SER A 195 -19.27 -26.13 -10.78
CA SER A 195 -19.95 -25.31 -9.79
C SER A 195 -20.84 -24.24 -10.41
N GLN A 196 -20.31 -23.43 -11.32
CA GLN A 196 -21.07 -22.38 -12.01
C GLN A 196 -22.24 -22.98 -12.80
N SER A 197 -21.95 -23.96 -13.66
CA SER A 197 -22.97 -24.53 -14.56
C SER A 197 -24.04 -25.30 -13.80
N SER A 198 -23.69 -26.03 -12.73
CA SER A 198 -24.67 -26.72 -11.87
C SER A 198 -25.51 -25.76 -11.03
N GLY A 199 -24.94 -24.65 -10.53
CA GLY A 199 -25.70 -23.62 -9.84
C GLY A 199 -26.78 -23.02 -10.75
N MET A 200 -26.40 -22.60 -11.95
CA MET A 200 -27.35 -22.05 -12.94
C MET A 200 -28.37 -23.09 -13.44
N ALA A 201 -27.93 -24.34 -13.68
CA ALA A 201 -28.81 -25.43 -14.05
C ALA A 201 -29.84 -25.76 -12.96
N MET A 202 -29.44 -25.69 -11.68
CA MET A 202 -30.34 -25.92 -10.55
C MET A 202 -31.44 -24.85 -10.49
N ASP A 203 -31.06 -23.57 -10.58
CA ASP A 203 -32.03 -22.47 -10.56
C ASP A 203 -32.98 -22.55 -11.78
N TYR A 204 -32.45 -22.86 -12.96
CA TYR A 204 -33.24 -23.11 -14.16
C TYR A 204 -34.22 -24.28 -14.01
N ALA A 205 -33.74 -25.43 -13.53
CA ALA A 205 -34.54 -26.63 -13.33
C ALA A 205 -35.73 -26.39 -12.40
N ARG A 206 -35.55 -25.57 -11.35
CA ARG A 206 -36.64 -25.16 -10.45
C ARG A 206 -37.72 -24.37 -11.19
N THR A 207 -37.34 -23.42 -12.05
CA THR A 207 -38.33 -22.64 -12.84
C THR A 207 -39.07 -23.49 -13.87
N ARG A 208 -38.45 -24.56 -14.36
CA ARG A 208 -39.01 -25.45 -15.39
C ARG A 208 -39.64 -26.73 -14.82
N SER A 209 -39.52 -26.96 -13.51
CA SER A 209 -39.88 -28.23 -12.87
C SER A 209 -39.20 -29.45 -13.53
N ASP A 210 -37.93 -29.32 -13.90
CA ASP A 210 -37.16 -30.35 -14.59
C ASP A 210 -36.38 -31.25 -13.62
N ALA A 211 -36.99 -32.38 -13.24
CA ALA A 211 -36.40 -33.29 -12.26
C ALA A 211 -35.02 -33.86 -12.68
N VAL A 212 -34.82 -34.16 -13.97
CA VAL A 212 -33.56 -34.78 -14.43
C VAL A 212 -32.41 -33.79 -14.37
N LEU A 213 -32.65 -32.54 -14.79
CA LEU A 213 -31.66 -31.48 -14.71
C LEU A 213 -31.34 -31.14 -13.25
N HIS A 214 -32.39 -31.04 -12.42
CA HIS A 214 -32.29 -30.82 -10.98
C HIS A 214 -31.40 -31.86 -10.28
N ASP A 215 -31.71 -33.14 -10.43
CA ASP A 215 -30.97 -34.22 -9.77
C ASP A 215 -29.52 -34.30 -10.24
N SER A 216 -29.29 -34.04 -11.54
CA SER A 216 -27.94 -34.02 -12.11
C SER A 216 -27.11 -32.84 -11.57
N ALA A 217 -27.71 -31.66 -11.45
CA ALA A 217 -27.07 -30.49 -10.86
C ALA A 217 -26.77 -30.68 -9.37
N LEU A 218 -27.71 -31.28 -8.62
CA LEU A 218 -27.52 -31.59 -7.21
C LEU A 218 -26.36 -32.57 -6.99
N ALA A 219 -26.28 -33.66 -7.77
CA ALA A 219 -25.20 -34.64 -7.67
C ALA A 219 -23.82 -34.04 -7.98
N ARG A 220 -23.75 -33.15 -8.99
CA ARG A 220 -22.52 -32.42 -9.34
C ARG A 220 -22.14 -31.39 -8.27
N GLY A 221 -23.12 -30.69 -7.70
CA GLY A 221 -22.92 -29.80 -6.54
C GLY A 221 -22.37 -30.54 -5.32
N GLN A 222 -22.88 -31.73 -5.02
CA GLN A 222 -22.35 -32.59 -3.94
C GLN A 222 -20.88 -32.96 -4.15
N ARG A 223 -20.49 -33.24 -5.41
CA ARG A 223 -19.09 -33.50 -5.78
C ARG A 223 -18.19 -32.30 -5.50
N VAL A 224 -18.62 -31.09 -5.86
CA VAL A 224 -17.87 -29.84 -5.55
C VAL A 224 -17.83 -29.59 -4.04
N LYS A 225 -18.92 -29.84 -3.32
CA LYS A 225 -18.97 -29.74 -1.85
C LYS A 225 -17.93 -30.66 -1.19
N SER A 226 -17.89 -31.94 -1.56
CA SER A 226 -16.89 -32.88 -1.04
C SER A 226 -15.46 -32.46 -1.40
N TRP A 227 -15.27 -31.86 -2.58
CA TRP A 227 -14.01 -31.21 -2.89
C TRP A 227 -13.74 -30.03 -1.95
N ILE A 228 -14.61 -29.06 -1.71
CA ILE A 228 -14.30 -28.00 -0.73
C ILE A 228 -13.95 -28.57 0.67
N GLU A 229 -14.72 -29.54 1.15
CA GLU A 229 -14.57 -30.13 2.49
C GLU A 229 -13.23 -30.84 2.72
N GLY A 230 -12.62 -31.41 1.67
CA GLY A 230 -11.32 -32.07 1.80
C GLY A 230 -10.11 -31.14 1.93
N GLY A 231 -10.30 -29.81 1.95
CA GLY A 231 -9.22 -28.85 2.14
C GLY A 231 -9.66 -27.40 1.95
N ALA A 232 -10.65 -26.95 2.71
CA ALA A 232 -11.42 -25.72 2.43
C ALA A 232 -10.55 -24.46 2.25
N ALA A 233 -9.62 -24.18 3.15
CA ALA A 233 -8.76 -22.99 3.06
C ALA A 233 -7.93 -22.96 1.75
N ASN A 234 -7.28 -24.06 1.40
CA ASN A 234 -6.48 -24.14 0.17
C ASN A 234 -7.37 -24.11 -1.09
N ARG A 235 -8.48 -24.86 -1.08
CA ARG A 235 -9.37 -25.00 -2.24
C ARG A 235 -10.14 -23.72 -2.53
N LEU A 236 -10.60 -23.02 -1.49
CA LEU A 236 -11.28 -21.72 -1.62
C LEU A 236 -10.32 -20.56 -1.86
N GLY A 237 -9.03 -20.71 -1.52
CA GLY A 237 -7.97 -19.76 -1.88
C GLY A 237 -7.41 -19.95 -3.30
N THR A 238 -7.86 -20.96 -4.04
CA THR A 238 -7.33 -21.27 -5.39
C THR A 238 -7.94 -20.33 -6.44
N GLN A 239 -7.10 -19.84 -7.36
CA GLN A 239 -7.48 -19.11 -8.57
C GLN A 239 -7.10 -19.93 -9.80
N ASN A 240 -7.96 -19.98 -10.81
CA ASN A 240 -7.63 -20.59 -12.10
C ASN A 240 -8.46 -19.93 -13.20
N TRP A 241 -7.78 -19.43 -14.24
CA TRP A 241 -8.41 -18.66 -15.32
C TRP A 241 -9.24 -17.50 -14.74
N ALA A 242 -10.40 -17.16 -15.30
CA ALA A 242 -11.28 -16.11 -14.79
C ALA A 242 -12.06 -16.49 -13.51
N MET A 243 -11.84 -17.68 -12.95
CA MET A 243 -12.58 -18.22 -11.80
C MET A 243 -11.71 -18.36 -10.54
N CYS A 244 -12.37 -18.46 -9.39
CA CYS A 244 -11.70 -18.67 -8.11
C CYS A 244 -12.53 -19.56 -7.17
N GLY A 245 -12.03 -19.79 -5.96
CA GLY A 245 -12.79 -20.50 -4.92
C GLY A 245 -14.17 -19.91 -4.62
N GLY A 246 -14.39 -18.62 -4.86
CA GLY A 246 -15.73 -18.00 -4.81
C GLY A 246 -16.72 -18.66 -5.76
N THR A 247 -16.29 -19.00 -6.99
CA THR A 247 -17.09 -19.75 -7.98
C THR A 247 -17.51 -21.12 -7.44
N ALA A 248 -16.59 -21.85 -6.81
CA ALA A 248 -16.88 -23.15 -6.19
C ALA A 248 -17.88 -23.03 -5.03
N PHE A 249 -17.68 -22.03 -4.18
CA PHE A 249 -18.53 -21.80 -3.02
C PHE A 249 -19.95 -21.43 -3.44
N TRP A 250 -20.10 -20.50 -4.39
CA TRP A 250 -21.39 -20.05 -4.92
C TRP A 250 -22.23 -21.22 -5.45
N GLY A 251 -21.66 -22.08 -6.29
CA GLY A 251 -22.42 -23.19 -6.87
C GLY A 251 -22.81 -24.27 -5.85
N VAL A 252 -22.00 -24.51 -4.81
CA VAL A 252 -22.42 -25.38 -3.69
C VAL A 252 -23.59 -24.78 -2.92
N VAL A 253 -23.59 -23.46 -2.68
CA VAL A 253 -24.71 -22.78 -2.04
C VAL A 253 -25.97 -22.90 -2.90
N HIS A 254 -25.90 -22.65 -4.20
CA HIS A 254 -27.06 -22.67 -5.09
C HIS A 254 -27.61 -24.08 -5.37
N THR A 255 -26.75 -25.09 -5.31
CA THR A 255 -27.14 -26.51 -5.44
C THR A 255 -27.54 -27.09 -4.09
N VAL A 256 -26.58 -27.70 -3.38
CA VAL A 256 -26.78 -28.47 -2.14
C VAL A 256 -27.27 -27.58 -1.00
N GLY A 257 -26.77 -26.33 -0.92
CA GLY A 257 -27.09 -25.40 0.16
C GLY A 257 -28.55 -24.95 0.15
N LYS A 258 -29.12 -24.67 -1.04
CA LYS A 258 -30.53 -24.32 -1.20
C LYS A 258 -31.47 -25.54 -1.22
N GLU A 259 -30.94 -26.72 -1.50
CA GLU A 259 -31.72 -27.97 -1.45
C GLU A 259 -32.07 -28.38 -0.02
N ASP A 260 -31.08 -28.33 0.89
CA ASP A 260 -31.29 -28.48 2.33
C ASP A 260 -30.80 -27.21 3.01
N THR A 261 -31.68 -26.23 3.18
CA THR A 261 -31.32 -24.92 3.73
C THR A 261 -30.79 -24.98 5.17
N ALA A 262 -31.19 -26.00 5.94
CA ALA A 262 -30.71 -26.17 7.31
C ALA A 262 -29.25 -26.66 7.31
N ALA A 263 -28.94 -27.70 6.54
CA ALA A 263 -27.57 -28.19 6.37
C ALA A 263 -26.69 -27.16 5.64
N GLY A 264 -27.25 -26.48 4.64
CA GLY A 264 -26.61 -25.42 3.88
C GLY A 264 -26.19 -24.25 4.77
N LYS A 265 -27.07 -23.80 5.68
CA LYS A 265 -26.75 -22.76 6.67
C LYS A 265 -25.57 -23.15 7.56
N LEU A 266 -25.55 -24.39 8.06
CA LEU A 266 -24.43 -24.90 8.85
C LEU A 266 -23.14 -24.96 8.01
N TRP A 267 -23.26 -25.34 6.74
CA TRP A 267 -22.12 -25.42 5.82
C TRP A 267 -21.50 -24.05 5.55
N VAL A 268 -22.31 -23.01 5.25
CA VAL A 268 -21.78 -21.65 5.04
C VAL A 268 -21.17 -21.06 6.31
N GLN A 269 -21.74 -21.35 7.49
CA GLN A 269 -21.14 -20.95 8.77
C GLN A 269 -19.79 -21.64 9.03
N THR A 270 -19.65 -22.90 8.60
CA THR A 270 -18.43 -23.68 8.81
C THR A 270 -17.31 -23.27 7.85
N TYR A 271 -17.64 -23.06 6.57
CA TYR A 271 -16.63 -22.89 5.51
C TYR A 271 -16.54 -21.46 4.98
N GLY A 272 -17.47 -20.57 5.31
CA GLY A 272 -17.44 -19.18 4.87
C GLY A 272 -16.16 -18.46 5.27
N GLU A 273 -15.65 -18.71 6.49
CA GLU A 273 -14.39 -18.14 6.98
C GLU A 273 -13.15 -18.54 6.16
N SER A 274 -13.24 -19.62 5.38
CA SER A 274 -12.19 -20.05 4.47
C SER A 274 -12.18 -19.30 3.13
N LEU A 275 -13.18 -18.47 2.84
CA LEU A 275 -13.15 -17.55 1.69
C LEU A 275 -12.11 -16.43 1.93
N PRO A 276 -11.25 -16.13 0.95
CA PRO A 276 -10.32 -14.99 1.02
C PRO A 276 -11.05 -13.65 1.16
N GLY A 277 -10.44 -12.66 1.82
CA GLY A 277 -11.05 -11.34 1.97
C GLY A 277 -10.99 -10.48 0.70
N PHE A 278 -9.92 -10.60 -0.08
CA PHE A 278 -9.66 -9.84 -1.30
C PHE A 278 -8.49 -10.44 -2.07
N TYR A 279 -8.49 -10.32 -3.41
CA TYR A 279 -7.37 -10.68 -4.27
C TYR A 279 -6.65 -9.43 -4.82
N PRO A 280 -5.51 -9.02 -4.24
CA PRO A 280 -4.85 -7.75 -4.60
C PRO A 280 -4.07 -7.78 -5.91
N GLY A 281 -3.87 -8.96 -6.51
CA GLY A 281 -3.14 -9.14 -7.76
C GLY A 281 -3.47 -10.49 -8.39
N GLY A 282 -2.99 -10.70 -9.62
CA GLY A 282 -3.30 -11.87 -10.46
C GLY A 282 -3.75 -11.42 -11.84
N SER A 283 -3.75 -12.32 -12.83
CA SER A 283 -4.07 -11.99 -14.23
C SER A 283 -5.56 -11.75 -14.51
N TRP A 284 -6.43 -11.98 -13.52
CA TRP A 284 -7.89 -11.86 -13.64
C TRP A 284 -8.51 -11.40 -12.32
N ASN A 285 -7.77 -10.61 -11.53
CA ASN A 285 -8.13 -10.37 -10.14
C ASN A 285 -9.41 -9.55 -9.97
N CYS A 286 -9.84 -8.74 -10.95
CA CYS A 286 -11.16 -8.11 -10.90
C CYS A 286 -12.26 -9.20 -10.97
N SER A 287 -12.20 -10.11 -11.95
CA SER A 287 -13.13 -11.24 -12.04
C SER A 287 -13.13 -12.11 -10.79
N HIS A 288 -11.95 -12.45 -10.25
CA HIS A 288 -11.87 -13.24 -9.02
C HIS A 288 -12.54 -12.57 -7.83
N ASN A 289 -12.41 -11.25 -7.70
CA ASN A 289 -13.06 -10.49 -6.65
C ASN A 289 -14.57 -10.36 -6.88
N ILE A 290 -15.06 -10.34 -8.12
CA ILE A 290 -16.51 -10.37 -8.42
C ILE A 290 -17.10 -11.72 -8.01
N TRP A 291 -16.46 -12.84 -8.37
CA TRP A 291 -16.87 -14.18 -7.93
C TRP A 291 -16.83 -14.33 -6.41
N LEU A 292 -15.86 -13.69 -5.76
CA LEU A 292 -15.77 -13.66 -4.31
C LEU A 292 -16.90 -12.82 -3.69
N ALA A 293 -17.24 -11.66 -4.26
CA ALA A 293 -18.39 -10.86 -3.86
C ALA A 293 -19.69 -11.66 -3.99
N ASN A 294 -19.86 -12.41 -5.07
CA ASN A 294 -21.01 -13.28 -5.30
C ASN A 294 -21.11 -14.39 -4.23
N ALA A 295 -19.98 -15.03 -3.92
CA ALA A 295 -19.93 -16.07 -2.89
C ALA A 295 -20.32 -15.53 -1.50
N TYR A 296 -19.85 -14.32 -1.16
CA TYR A 296 -20.22 -13.66 0.09
C TYR A 296 -21.72 -13.29 0.12
N ARG A 297 -22.29 -12.78 -0.98
CA ARG A 297 -23.73 -12.57 -1.10
C ARG A 297 -24.51 -13.86 -0.84
N SER A 298 -24.17 -14.95 -1.54
CA SER A 298 -24.86 -16.23 -1.36
C SER A 298 -24.72 -16.79 0.06
N ALA A 299 -23.54 -16.62 0.69
CA ALA A 299 -23.34 -16.97 2.09
C ALA A 299 -24.21 -16.13 3.03
N ALA A 300 -24.36 -14.84 2.75
CA ALA A 300 -25.17 -13.91 3.54
C ALA A 300 -26.66 -14.22 3.43
N GLU A 301 -27.15 -14.48 2.21
CA GLU A 301 -28.55 -14.83 1.93
C GLU A 301 -28.97 -16.14 2.62
N LEU A 302 -28.13 -17.19 2.55
CA LEU A 302 -28.45 -18.48 3.17
C LEU A 302 -28.13 -18.51 4.68
N GLY A 303 -27.06 -17.84 5.10
CA GLY A 303 -26.56 -17.85 6.48
C GLY A 303 -27.23 -16.83 7.41
N HIS A 304 -27.79 -15.76 6.84
CA HIS A 304 -28.21 -14.54 7.54
C HIS A 304 -27.07 -13.89 8.33
N ASP A 305 -25.86 -13.86 7.76
CA ASP A 305 -24.67 -13.26 8.36
C ASP A 305 -24.43 -11.84 7.81
N THR A 306 -24.51 -10.85 8.69
CA THR A 306 -24.26 -9.44 8.36
C THR A 306 -22.84 -9.23 7.84
N LEU A 307 -21.83 -9.94 8.34
CA LEU A 307 -20.44 -9.73 7.91
C LEU A 307 -20.23 -10.11 6.44
N ASN A 308 -20.90 -11.15 5.95
CA ASN A 308 -20.82 -11.53 4.55
C ASN A 308 -21.51 -10.49 3.64
N TRP A 309 -22.61 -9.85 4.09
CA TRP A 309 -23.19 -8.70 3.37
C TRP A 309 -22.21 -7.53 3.28
N VAL A 310 -21.52 -7.22 4.39
CA VAL A 310 -20.49 -6.19 4.44
C VAL A 310 -19.37 -6.48 3.43
N MET A 311 -18.91 -7.72 3.36
CA MET A 311 -17.87 -8.12 2.40
C MET A 311 -18.32 -8.06 0.95
N HIS A 312 -19.55 -8.51 0.65
CA HIS A 312 -20.11 -8.44 -0.71
C HIS A 312 -20.18 -6.99 -1.21
N HIS A 313 -20.71 -6.10 -0.39
CA HIS A 313 -20.87 -4.69 -0.75
C HIS A 313 -19.49 -4.00 -0.84
N TYR A 314 -18.55 -4.27 0.08
CA TYR A 314 -17.19 -3.72 0.01
C TYR A 314 -16.48 -4.10 -1.29
N LEU A 315 -16.55 -5.38 -1.68
CA LEU A 315 -15.92 -5.85 -2.91
C LEU A 315 -16.58 -5.21 -4.14
N THR A 316 -17.91 -5.14 -4.16
CA THR A 316 -18.67 -4.52 -5.26
C THR A 316 -18.29 -3.05 -5.45
N ASP A 317 -18.26 -2.26 -4.37
CA ASP A 317 -17.87 -0.85 -4.43
C ASP A 317 -16.40 -0.68 -4.82
N THR A 318 -15.53 -1.54 -4.31
CA THR A 318 -14.11 -1.54 -4.66
C THR A 318 -13.92 -1.79 -6.16
N LEU A 319 -14.70 -2.71 -6.74
CA LEU A 319 -14.67 -3.00 -8.17
C LEU A 319 -15.26 -1.86 -9.00
N LEU A 320 -16.34 -1.21 -8.55
CA LEU A 320 -16.90 -0.03 -9.22
C LEU A 320 -15.93 1.16 -9.28
N MET A 321 -15.00 1.28 -8.32
CA MET A 321 -13.93 2.28 -8.41
C MET A 321 -12.95 2.05 -9.58
N ARG A 322 -13.04 0.92 -10.28
CA ARG A 322 -12.20 0.62 -11.45
C ARG A 322 -12.72 1.22 -12.74
N ASP A 323 -13.99 1.59 -12.79
CA ASP A 323 -14.54 2.41 -13.87
C ASP A 323 -14.09 3.86 -13.61
N THR A 324 -12.97 4.25 -14.22
CA THR A 324 -12.32 5.53 -13.92
C THR A 324 -12.55 6.60 -15.00
N ASP A 325 -13.14 6.20 -16.12
CA ASP A 325 -13.62 7.02 -17.22
C ASP A 325 -15.15 7.12 -17.28
N ASP A 326 -15.87 6.46 -16.36
CA ASP A 326 -17.33 6.56 -16.13
C ASP A 326 -18.15 6.16 -17.37
N ASP A 327 -17.68 5.13 -18.08
CA ASP A 327 -18.36 4.59 -19.26
C ASP A 327 -19.15 3.30 -18.98
N GLY A 328 -19.01 2.72 -17.77
CA GLY A 328 -19.67 1.50 -17.32
C GLY A 328 -18.88 0.21 -17.52
N GLY A 329 -17.72 0.28 -18.16
CA GLY A 329 -16.75 -0.78 -18.30
C GLY A 329 -15.82 -0.89 -17.08
N ILE A 330 -15.27 -2.08 -16.85
CA ILE A 330 -14.12 -2.28 -15.97
C ILE A 330 -13.11 -3.26 -16.58
N PRO A 331 -11.82 -3.16 -16.21
CA PRO A 331 -10.81 -4.08 -16.69
C PRO A 331 -10.85 -5.41 -15.95
N ALA A 332 -10.30 -6.46 -16.57
CA ALA A 332 -10.16 -7.77 -15.96
C ALA A 332 -9.07 -7.85 -14.88
N THR A 333 -8.07 -6.96 -14.96
CA THR A 333 -7.01 -6.86 -13.96
C THR A 333 -6.88 -5.43 -13.42
N TRP A 334 -6.58 -5.33 -12.13
CA TRP A 334 -6.40 -4.04 -11.42
C TRP A 334 -5.28 -3.14 -11.99
N SER A 335 -4.32 -3.73 -12.69
CA SER A 335 -3.20 -3.01 -13.31
C SER A 335 -3.44 -2.63 -14.76
N ASP A 336 -4.51 -3.12 -15.37
CA ASP A 336 -4.82 -2.80 -16.76
C ASP A 336 -5.23 -1.32 -16.87
N PRO A 337 -4.89 -0.66 -17.99
CA PRO A 337 -5.30 0.71 -18.24
C PRO A 337 -6.82 0.79 -18.46
N VAL A 338 -7.36 1.99 -18.26
CA VAL A 338 -8.79 2.29 -18.43
C VAL A 338 -9.31 1.98 -19.83
N THR A 339 -8.43 2.03 -20.84
CA THR A 339 -8.76 1.70 -22.24
C THR A 339 -8.70 0.20 -22.55
N GLN A 340 -8.86 -0.66 -21.55
CA GLN A 340 -8.80 -2.11 -21.69
C GLN A 340 -9.96 -2.80 -20.96
N ASP A 341 -11.08 -2.11 -20.88
CA ASP A 341 -12.27 -2.64 -20.24
C ASP A 341 -12.81 -3.86 -20.99
N GLN A 342 -13.41 -4.77 -20.23
CA GLN A 342 -13.87 -6.06 -20.74
C GLN A 342 -15.36 -6.21 -20.49
N THR A 343 -16.10 -6.54 -21.55
CA THR A 343 -17.57 -6.60 -21.48
C THR A 343 -18.02 -7.68 -20.49
N TRP A 344 -17.33 -8.82 -20.44
CA TRP A 344 -17.71 -9.94 -19.57
C TRP A 344 -17.42 -9.71 -18.08
N VAL A 345 -16.35 -8.99 -17.75
CA VAL A 345 -16.07 -8.62 -16.36
C VAL A 345 -17.09 -7.59 -15.88
N SER A 346 -17.47 -6.67 -16.78
CA SER A 346 -18.44 -5.62 -16.51
C SER A 346 -19.85 -6.20 -16.31
N THR A 347 -20.28 -7.15 -17.15
CA THR A 347 -21.56 -7.87 -16.97
C THR A 347 -21.58 -8.64 -15.65
N TYR A 348 -20.48 -9.28 -15.22
CA TYR A 348 -20.43 -9.96 -13.92
C TYR A 348 -20.72 -9.01 -12.77
N LEU A 349 -20.18 -7.78 -12.84
CA LEU A 349 -20.43 -6.77 -11.81
C LEU A 349 -21.92 -6.43 -11.70
N VAL A 350 -22.67 -6.46 -12.81
CA VAL A 350 -24.13 -6.24 -12.80
C VAL A 350 -24.84 -7.37 -12.05
N PHE A 351 -24.78 -8.61 -12.53
CA PHE A 351 -25.65 -9.67 -12.03
C PHE A 351 -25.13 -10.35 -10.75
N MET A 352 -23.82 -10.32 -10.51
CA MET A 352 -23.22 -10.86 -9.29
C MET A 352 -23.02 -9.82 -8.19
N GLY A 353 -22.78 -8.55 -8.57
CA GLY A 353 -22.49 -7.45 -7.66
C GLY A 353 -23.73 -6.57 -7.38
N MET A 354 -24.17 -5.83 -8.39
CA MET A 354 -25.08 -4.68 -8.22
C MET A 354 -26.57 -5.04 -8.13
N ASP A 355 -27.01 -6.12 -8.79
CA ASP A 355 -28.43 -6.50 -8.92
C ASP A 355 -29.18 -6.55 -7.58
N VAL A 356 -28.51 -6.99 -6.52
CA VAL A 356 -29.12 -7.09 -5.19
C VAL A 356 -29.44 -5.74 -4.55
N PHE A 357 -28.71 -4.69 -4.92
CA PHE A 357 -28.93 -3.34 -4.38
C PHE A 357 -30.02 -2.59 -5.13
N VAL A 358 -30.46 -3.07 -6.28
CA VAL A 358 -31.56 -2.48 -7.07
C VAL A 358 -32.84 -3.30 -7.03
N THR A 359 -32.89 -4.36 -6.20
CA THR A 359 -34.02 -5.29 -6.14
C THR A 359 -34.69 -5.31 -4.76
N PRO A 360 -36.00 -4.99 -4.66
CA PRO A 360 -36.86 -4.48 -5.73
C PRO A 360 -36.49 -3.04 -6.13
N THR A 361 -36.83 -2.65 -7.36
CA THR A 361 -36.84 -1.23 -7.77
C THR A 361 -38.22 -0.66 -7.46
N TYR A 362 -38.27 0.57 -6.96
CA TYR A 362 -39.48 1.30 -6.62
C TYR A 362 -39.80 2.36 -7.68
N ASP A 363 -41.01 2.92 -7.67
CA ASP A 363 -41.41 3.91 -8.68
C ASP A 363 -40.81 5.28 -8.34
N ASP A 364 -41.01 5.74 -7.10
CA ASP A 364 -40.39 6.94 -6.53
C ASP A 364 -39.38 6.55 -5.42
N ASP A 365 -38.08 6.74 -5.67
CA ASP A 365 -37.02 6.37 -4.71
C ASP A 365 -35.78 7.27 -4.88
N LEU A 366 -35.43 7.97 -3.79
CA LEU A 366 -34.31 8.89 -3.68
C LEU A 366 -33.32 8.41 -2.61
N SER A 367 -32.29 7.69 -3.05
CA SER A 367 -31.22 7.23 -2.16
C SER A 367 -30.29 8.36 -1.76
N LEU A 368 -30.03 8.53 -0.45
CA LEU A 368 -28.86 9.29 -0.02
C LEU A 368 -27.58 8.47 -0.17
N LEU A 369 -26.54 9.09 -0.72
CA LEU A 369 -25.22 8.48 -0.88
C LEU A 369 -24.26 8.89 0.27
N GLU A 370 -23.01 8.46 0.19
CA GLU A 370 -21.97 8.86 1.13
C GLU A 370 -21.72 10.38 1.14
N PHE A 371 -21.35 10.90 2.31
CA PHE A 371 -20.99 12.31 2.45
C PHE A 371 -19.76 12.60 1.59
N THR A 372 -19.84 13.62 0.73
CA THR A 372 -18.69 14.14 -0.01
C THR A 372 -17.97 15.24 0.78
N SER A 373 -18.65 15.85 1.76
CA SER A 373 -18.05 16.73 2.74
C SER A 373 -18.84 16.69 4.06
N PRO A 374 -18.16 16.77 5.22
CA PRO A 374 -16.72 16.71 5.39
C PRO A 374 -16.18 15.28 5.22
N ASP A 375 -15.00 15.11 4.62
CA ASP A 375 -14.35 13.80 4.48
C ASP A 375 -13.89 13.30 5.87
N PRO A 376 -14.35 12.14 6.36
CA PRO A 376 -13.93 11.59 7.65
C PRO A 376 -12.44 11.21 7.74
N LEU A 377 -11.75 11.06 6.59
CA LEU A 377 -10.31 10.79 6.51
C LEU A 377 -9.46 12.06 6.59
N ASP A 378 -10.08 13.23 6.40
CA ASP A 378 -9.43 14.51 6.54
C ASP A 378 -9.26 14.96 8.00
N ILE A 379 -8.40 15.95 8.20
CA ILE A 379 -8.13 16.50 9.53
C ILE A 379 -8.94 17.77 9.73
N HIS A 380 -9.99 17.65 10.53
CA HIS A 380 -10.86 18.77 10.88
C HIS A 380 -10.41 19.39 12.20
N VAL A 381 -10.35 20.72 12.26
CA VAL A 381 -9.90 21.44 13.45
C VAL A 381 -10.94 22.46 13.89
N VAL A 382 -10.99 22.76 15.19
CA VAL A 382 -11.89 23.77 15.75
C VAL A 382 -11.69 25.14 15.08
N GLY A 383 -12.79 25.91 14.96
CA GLY A 383 -12.80 27.24 14.36
C GLY A 383 -12.85 27.26 12.83
N VAL A 384 -12.85 26.10 12.17
CA VAL A 384 -13.04 25.97 10.72
C VAL A 384 -14.49 25.59 10.45
N PRO A 385 -15.22 26.30 9.56
CA PRO A 385 -16.57 25.90 9.16
C PRO A 385 -16.60 24.50 8.52
N LEU A 386 -17.65 23.75 8.81
CA LEU A 386 -17.92 22.45 8.18
C LEU A 386 -19.11 22.59 7.23
N ASP A 387 -18.90 22.29 5.96
CA ASP A 387 -19.99 22.11 5.00
C ASP A 387 -20.38 20.64 4.98
N VAL A 388 -21.67 20.38 5.12
CA VAL A 388 -22.24 19.03 5.08
C VAL A 388 -22.88 18.84 3.72
N ILE A 389 -22.21 18.05 2.87
CA ILE A 389 -22.60 17.81 1.48
C ILE A 389 -22.88 16.33 1.32
N VAL A 390 -24.11 16.01 0.89
CA VAL A 390 -24.57 14.65 0.64
C VAL A 390 -25.23 14.57 -0.74
N PRO A 391 -24.77 13.67 -1.63
CA PRO A 391 -25.47 13.42 -2.89
C PRO A 391 -26.79 12.67 -2.64
N ALA A 392 -27.81 13.04 -3.40
CA ALA A 392 -29.11 12.36 -3.43
C ALA A 392 -29.36 11.86 -4.85
N ALA A 393 -29.46 10.54 -5.00
CA ALA A 393 -29.54 9.88 -6.28
C ALA A 393 -30.93 9.29 -6.51
N ASN A 394 -31.53 9.61 -7.66
CA ASN A 394 -32.74 8.94 -8.10
C ASN A 394 -32.40 7.49 -8.48
N VAL A 395 -32.97 6.55 -7.72
CA VAL A 395 -32.84 5.11 -7.91
C VAL A 395 -34.20 4.45 -8.20
N GLY A 396 -35.24 5.25 -8.43
CA GLY A 396 -36.58 4.83 -8.82
C GLY A 396 -36.76 4.71 -10.34
N ARG A 397 -37.96 4.31 -10.78
CA ARG A 397 -38.32 4.19 -12.21
C ARG A 397 -38.65 5.53 -12.87
N ASP A 398 -39.21 6.43 -12.06
CA ASP A 398 -39.71 7.73 -12.48
C ASP A 398 -38.90 8.88 -11.85
N ALA A 399 -39.20 10.11 -12.25
CA ALA A 399 -38.64 11.27 -11.55
C ALA A 399 -39.17 11.29 -10.12
N THR A 400 -38.33 11.62 -9.14
CA THR A 400 -38.76 11.60 -7.75
C THR A 400 -39.67 12.78 -7.46
N ASP A 401 -40.65 12.59 -6.57
CA ASP A 401 -41.40 13.74 -6.06
C ASP A 401 -40.52 14.59 -5.13
N PRO A 402 -40.81 15.90 -4.96
CA PRO A 402 -40.04 16.74 -4.07
C PRO A 402 -40.05 16.19 -2.63
N THR A 403 -38.87 15.90 -2.10
CA THR A 403 -38.69 15.40 -0.73
C THR A 403 -38.08 16.46 0.17
N LEU A 404 -38.21 16.28 1.48
CA LEU A 404 -37.56 17.13 2.47
C LEU A 404 -36.37 16.39 3.07
N ALA A 405 -35.17 16.95 2.90
CA ALA A 405 -33.98 16.48 3.58
C ALA A 405 -33.80 17.19 4.92
N ILE A 406 -33.50 16.43 5.97
CA ILE A 406 -33.34 16.95 7.33
C ILE A 406 -31.93 16.63 7.82
N LEU A 407 -31.12 17.67 8.04
CA LEU A 407 -29.84 17.53 8.73
C LEU A 407 -30.07 17.40 10.23
N ARG A 408 -29.42 16.40 10.83
CA ARG A 408 -29.36 16.20 12.26
C ARG A 408 -27.91 16.21 12.75
N PHE A 409 -27.70 16.87 13.88
CA PHE A 409 -26.46 16.86 14.62
C PHE A 409 -26.72 16.22 15.99
N GLU A 410 -25.96 15.17 16.33
CA GLU A 410 -26.16 14.38 17.56
C GLU A 410 -27.62 13.89 17.72
N GLY A 411 -28.25 13.53 16.60
CA GLY A 411 -29.65 13.07 16.54
C GLY A 411 -30.71 14.18 16.54
N VAL A 412 -30.34 15.43 16.83
CA VAL A 412 -31.26 16.58 16.88
C VAL A 412 -31.35 17.25 15.51
N PRO A 413 -32.55 17.50 14.95
CA PRO A 413 -32.70 18.29 13.72
C PRO A 413 -32.12 19.69 13.89
N VAL A 414 -31.27 20.10 12.96
CA VAL A 414 -30.63 21.43 12.98
C VAL A 414 -30.94 22.25 11.73
N ASP A 415 -31.23 21.62 10.61
CA ASP A 415 -31.56 22.31 9.36
C ASP A 415 -32.42 21.43 8.43
N THR A 416 -33.07 22.04 7.45
CA THR A 416 -33.92 21.36 6.47
C THR A 416 -33.70 21.94 5.07
N PHE A 417 -33.65 21.08 4.06
CA PHE A 417 -33.45 21.43 2.67
C PHE A 417 -34.57 20.82 1.82
N ALA A 418 -35.26 21.63 1.01
CA ALA A 418 -36.24 21.13 0.06
C ALA A 418 -35.50 20.58 -1.17
N VAL A 419 -35.67 19.31 -1.45
CA VAL A 419 -35.08 18.65 -2.62
C VAL A 419 -36.09 18.75 -3.75
N ASP A 420 -35.70 19.38 -4.86
CA ASP A 420 -36.52 19.42 -6.06
C ASP A 420 -36.62 18.03 -6.71
N SER A 421 -37.53 17.85 -7.67
CA SER A 421 -37.65 16.59 -8.40
C SER A 421 -36.34 16.23 -9.11
N VAL A 422 -35.77 15.07 -8.78
CA VAL A 422 -34.54 14.57 -9.38
C VAL A 422 -34.90 13.67 -10.57
N PRO A 423 -34.45 13.97 -11.80
CA PRO A 423 -34.77 13.15 -12.96
C PRO A 423 -34.22 11.71 -12.84
N PHE A 424 -34.83 10.78 -13.57
CA PHE A 424 -34.42 9.37 -13.64
C PHE A 424 -32.89 9.22 -13.83
N LEU A 425 -32.26 8.40 -12.98
CA LEU A 425 -30.81 8.12 -12.89
C LEU A 425 -29.90 9.31 -12.55
N GLN A 426 -30.45 10.51 -12.36
CA GLN A 426 -29.64 11.67 -12.01
C GLN A 426 -29.29 11.67 -10.52
N THR A 427 -28.28 12.46 -10.18
CA THR A 427 -27.88 12.72 -8.81
C THR A 427 -27.82 14.22 -8.61
N ASP A 428 -28.51 14.69 -7.58
CA ASP A 428 -28.42 16.06 -7.11
C ASP A 428 -27.58 16.13 -5.83
N THR A 429 -27.21 17.32 -5.41
CA THR A 429 -26.38 17.55 -4.23
C THR A 429 -27.12 18.38 -3.19
N ILE A 430 -27.29 17.81 -2.01
CA ILE A 430 -27.86 18.51 -0.87
C ILE A 430 -26.71 19.13 -0.06
N VAL A 431 -26.80 20.44 0.16
CA VAL A 431 -25.77 21.21 0.87
C VAL A 431 -26.38 21.84 2.12
N PHE A 432 -25.81 21.51 3.27
CA PHE A 432 -26.11 22.13 4.55
C PHE A 432 -24.88 22.82 5.13
N TYR A 433 -25.11 23.86 5.94
CA TYR A 433 -24.07 24.43 6.78
C TYR A 433 -23.99 23.64 8.10
N GLY A 434 -22.90 22.89 8.28
CA GLY A 434 -22.64 22.08 9.48
C GLY A 434 -22.16 22.88 10.71
N GLY A 435 -22.03 24.20 10.58
CA GLY A 435 -21.58 25.08 11.66
C GLY A 435 -20.05 25.20 11.78
N VAL A 436 -19.60 25.87 12.85
CA VAL A 436 -18.17 26.03 13.17
C VAL A 436 -17.91 25.39 14.53
N PRO A 437 -17.30 24.19 14.59
CA PRO A 437 -16.97 23.53 15.85
C PRO A 437 -16.10 24.42 16.73
N GLN A 438 -16.54 24.66 17.96
CA GLN A 438 -15.78 25.45 18.94
C GLN A 438 -14.91 24.59 19.85
N THR A 439 -15.19 23.29 19.91
CA THR A 439 -14.50 22.30 20.74
C THR A 439 -14.26 21.03 19.94
N GLY A 440 -13.11 20.40 20.16
CA GLY A 440 -12.78 19.11 19.57
C GLY A 440 -13.62 17.98 20.16
N GLY A 441 -13.72 16.88 19.43
CA GLY A 441 -14.53 15.72 19.82
C GLY A 441 -14.92 14.85 18.63
N MET A 442 -15.73 13.84 18.92
CA MET A 442 -16.46 13.08 17.88
C MET A 442 -17.79 13.78 17.63
N PHE A 443 -18.09 14.05 16.38
CA PHE A 443 -19.29 14.72 15.90
C PHE A 443 -20.07 13.73 15.04
N HIS A 444 -21.37 13.57 15.32
CA HIS A 444 -22.24 12.66 14.57
C HIS A 444 -23.25 13.46 13.76
N PHE A 445 -23.15 13.36 12.44
CA PHE A 445 -24.10 13.93 11.50
C PHE A 445 -24.95 12.82 10.89
N SER A 446 -26.22 13.12 10.65
CA SER A 446 -27.05 12.31 9.76
C SER A 446 -27.94 13.20 8.93
N VAL A 447 -28.08 12.87 7.65
CA VAL A 447 -29.10 13.46 6.78
C VAL A 447 -30.12 12.36 6.49
N ASN A 448 -31.39 12.68 6.66
CA ASN A 448 -32.48 11.79 6.26
C ASN A 448 -33.37 12.50 5.25
N VAL A 449 -33.77 11.83 4.18
CA VAL A 449 -34.90 12.22 3.34
C VAL A 449 -36.16 11.49 3.81
N SER A 450 -37.31 11.95 3.34
CA SER A 450 -38.60 11.28 3.56
C SER A 450 -39.55 11.67 2.44
N GLY A 451 -40.44 10.76 2.08
CA GLY A 451 -41.51 11.03 1.12
C GLY A 451 -41.50 10.13 -0.10
N ASP A 452 -40.56 9.18 -0.19
CA ASP A 452 -40.48 8.19 -1.27
C ASP A 452 -40.97 6.80 -0.81
N ASP A 453 -40.83 5.80 -1.68
CA ASP A 453 -41.31 4.44 -1.46
C ASP A 453 -40.34 3.53 -0.66
N ASN A 454 -39.09 3.96 -0.40
CA ASN A 454 -38.02 3.09 0.12
C ASN A 454 -37.26 3.69 1.32
N PRO A 455 -37.73 3.48 2.56
CA PRO A 455 -37.09 4.07 3.73
C PRO A 455 -35.72 3.49 4.10
N LEU A 456 -35.21 2.47 3.39
CA LEU A 456 -33.97 1.77 3.75
C LEU A 456 -32.71 2.50 3.27
N ASN A 457 -32.82 3.37 2.27
CA ASN A 457 -31.71 4.15 1.69
C ASN A 457 -31.84 5.66 1.93
N ASP A 458 -32.87 6.09 2.67
CA ASP A 458 -33.17 7.48 3.03
C ASP A 458 -32.16 8.14 3.97
N THR A 459 -31.26 7.39 4.61
CA THR A 459 -30.44 7.89 5.71
C THR A 459 -28.95 7.72 5.43
N ALA A 460 -28.25 8.86 5.34
CA ALA A 460 -26.80 8.93 5.37
C ALA A 460 -26.31 9.30 6.78
N ARG A 461 -25.26 8.64 7.27
CA ARG A 461 -24.62 8.96 8.57
C ARG A 461 -23.12 9.17 8.41
N LEU A 462 -22.58 10.12 9.17
CA LEU A 462 -21.16 10.44 9.23
C LEU A 462 -20.72 10.62 10.68
N THR A 463 -19.60 9.97 11.03
CA THR A 463 -18.90 10.21 12.29
C THR A 463 -17.58 10.91 11.97
N LEU A 464 -17.44 12.14 12.46
CA LEU A 464 -16.31 13.02 12.17
C LEU A 464 -15.51 13.28 13.45
N ARG A 465 -14.18 13.21 13.39
CA ARG A 465 -13.32 13.70 14.48
C ARG A 465 -12.85 15.11 14.20
N VAL A 466 -13.21 16.04 15.09
CA VAL A 466 -12.68 17.41 15.11
C VAL A 466 -11.62 17.51 16.19
N TYR A 467 -10.46 18.06 15.86
CA TYR A 467 -9.32 18.21 16.76
C TYR A 467 -9.28 19.62 17.36
N ASP A 468 -9.06 19.69 18.67
CA ASP A 468 -8.66 20.93 19.31
C ASP A 468 -7.28 21.37 18.81
N THR A 469 -7.08 22.68 18.71
CA THR A 469 -5.76 23.26 18.47
C THR A 469 -5.07 23.52 19.79
N CYS A 470 -3.79 23.17 19.88
CA CYS A 470 -2.96 23.41 21.04
C CYS A 470 -1.72 24.20 20.68
N ARG A 471 -1.18 24.92 21.67
CA ARG A 471 0.07 25.65 21.55
C ARG A 471 1.22 24.82 22.10
N VAL A 472 2.21 24.57 21.26
CA VAL A 472 3.47 23.95 21.68
C VAL A 472 4.54 25.02 21.78
N THR A 473 4.90 25.39 23.01
CA THR A 473 5.98 26.33 23.28
C THR A 473 7.25 25.61 23.70
N GLY A 474 8.41 26.24 23.57
CA GLY A 474 9.62 25.58 24.00
C GLY A 474 10.89 26.38 23.82
N THR A 475 12.00 25.74 24.15
CA THR A 475 13.34 26.25 23.90
C THR A 475 14.16 25.27 23.09
N LEU A 476 15.01 25.78 22.21
CA LEU A 476 16.08 25.04 21.55
C LEU A 476 17.41 25.59 22.03
N VAL A 477 18.13 24.77 22.80
CA VAL A 477 19.40 25.18 23.42
C VAL A 477 20.54 24.23 23.08
N ASP A 478 21.74 24.77 23.16
CA ASP A 478 22.98 24.01 23.14
C ASP A 478 23.08 23.16 24.41
N SER A 479 23.24 21.84 24.26
CA SER A 479 23.27 20.92 25.40
C SER A 479 24.50 21.09 26.29
N THR A 480 25.55 21.74 25.82
CA THR A 480 26.79 21.98 26.56
C THR A 480 26.81 23.36 27.20
N SER A 481 26.51 24.41 26.44
CA SER A 481 26.58 25.79 26.94
C SER A 481 25.27 26.32 27.53
N GLY A 482 24.14 25.69 27.20
CA GLY A 482 22.80 26.21 27.54
C GLY A 482 22.38 27.43 26.73
N ALA A 483 23.21 27.89 25.77
CA ALA A 483 22.89 29.04 24.94
C ALA A 483 21.72 28.73 23.98
N GLY A 484 20.88 29.74 23.73
CA GLY A 484 19.82 29.64 22.74
C GLY A 484 20.36 29.46 21.32
N ILE A 485 19.72 28.60 20.53
CA ILE A 485 20.09 28.34 19.14
C ILE A 485 19.01 28.90 18.23
N VAL A 486 19.41 29.75 17.28
CA VAL A 486 18.54 30.24 16.18
C VAL A 486 18.47 29.16 15.09
N SER A 487 17.30 28.58 14.88
CA SER A 487 17.05 27.49 13.95
C SER A 487 15.58 27.50 13.53
N TRP A 488 15.29 26.94 12.35
CA TRP A 488 13.92 26.51 12.07
C TRP A 488 13.59 25.29 12.93
N VAL A 489 12.39 25.31 13.53
CA VAL A 489 11.72 24.16 14.13
C VAL A 489 10.53 23.83 13.25
N LYS A 490 10.49 22.63 12.68
CA LYS A 490 9.44 22.17 11.77
C LYS A 490 8.70 21.00 12.39
N ALA A 491 7.39 21.10 12.51
CA ALA A 491 6.51 20.05 13.00
C ALA A 491 5.86 19.29 11.84
N ARG A 492 5.88 17.96 11.90
CA ARG A 492 5.20 17.07 10.95
C ARG A 492 4.30 16.10 11.69
N LEU A 493 3.11 15.89 11.17
CA LEU A 493 2.13 14.98 11.79
C LEU A 493 2.47 13.52 11.45
N GLY A 494 2.70 12.69 12.46
CA GLY A 494 3.05 11.28 12.30
C GLY A 494 4.28 11.08 11.41
N SER A 495 4.12 10.29 10.35
CA SER A 495 5.13 10.02 9.32
C SER A 495 4.98 10.88 8.06
N ARG A 496 4.05 11.85 8.04
CA ARG A 496 3.84 12.73 6.86
C ARG A 496 5.10 13.54 6.58
N THR A 497 5.38 13.78 5.31
CA THR A 497 6.52 14.59 4.86
C THR A 497 6.22 16.09 4.89
N SER A 498 4.94 16.47 4.75
CA SER A 498 4.47 17.84 4.82
C SER A 498 4.66 18.45 6.21
N VAL A 499 5.09 19.70 6.22
CA VAL A 499 5.23 20.49 7.45
C VAL A 499 3.86 21.03 7.83
N TRP A 500 3.41 20.69 9.04
CA TRP A 500 2.16 21.19 9.61
C TRP A 500 2.30 22.66 10.04
N ASP A 501 3.34 22.93 10.83
CA ASP A 501 3.69 24.28 11.27
C ASP A 501 5.20 24.39 11.43
N SER A 502 5.74 25.59 11.29
CA SER A 502 7.14 25.86 11.50
C SER A 502 7.39 27.28 11.98
N VAL A 503 8.43 27.43 12.79
CA VAL A 503 8.83 28.72 13.32
C VAL A 503 10.34 28.78 13.46
N ARG A 504 10.91 29.97 13.29
CA ARG A 504 12.32 30.21 13.58
C ARG A 504 12.45 30.65 15.04
N THR A 505 13.33 29.99 15.78
CA THR A 505 13.59 30.34 17.18
C THR A 505 14.25 31.71 17.30
N ASP A 506 13.99 32.39 18.42
CA ASP A 506 14.66 33.64 18.75
C ASP A 506 16.12 33.45 19.23
N THR A 507 16.81 34.52 19.58
CA THR A 507 18.21 34.48 20.07
C THR A 507 18.37 33.75 21.40
N SER A 508 17.28 33.58 22.17
CA SER A 508 17.23 32.78 23.39
C SER A 508 16.76 31.34 23.11
N GLY A 509 16.56 30.97 21.84
CA GLY A 509 16.12 29.64 21.42
C GLY A 509 14.62 29.41 21.57
N ARG A 510 13.81 30.41 21.92
CA ARG A 510 12.37 30.19 22.18
C ARG A 510 11.59 30.01 20.90
N PHE A 511 10.59 29.13 20.93
CA PHE A 511 9.65 28.91 19.83
C PHE A 511 8.21 28.71 20.33
N SER A 512 7.24 28.91 19.43
CA SER A 512 5.82 28.59 19.63
C SER A 512 5.23 28.08 18.32
N LEU A 513 4.59 26.92 18.36
CA LEU A 513 3.90 26.27 17.24
C LEU A 513 2.41 26.09 17.58
N LYS A 514 1.54 26.07 16.57
CA LYS A 514 0.12 25.76 16.69
C LYS A 514 -0.15 24.38 16.08
N LEU A 515 -0.33 23.39 16.95
CA LEU A 515 -0.52 21.98 16.59
C LEU A 515 -1.91 21.50 17.01
N ILE A 516 -2.11 20.18 16.94
CA ILE A 516 -3.30 19.47 17.41
C ILE A 516 -2.90 18.33 18.34
N ASP A 517 -3.88 17.75 19.03
CA ASP A 517 -3.68 16.58 19.88
C ASP A 517 -3.39 15.33 19.05
N SER A 518 -2.11 15.08 18.80
CA SER A 518 -1.62 13.96 18.01
C SER A 518 -0.13 13.70 18.24
N ILE A 519 0.44 12.78 17.46
CA ILE A 519 1.87 12.50 17.46
C ILE A 519 2.53 13.36 16.39
N PHE A 520 3.48 14.20 16.81
CA PHE A 520 4.26 15.05 15.92
C PHE A 520 5.74 14.68 15.95
N SER A 521 6.36 14.68 14.77
CA SER A 521 7.81 14.76 14.65
C SER A 521 8.24 16.21 14.56
N LEU A 522 9.03 16.67 15.54
CA LEU A 522 9.67 17.98 15.50
C LEU A 522 11.09 17.81 14.98
N SER A 523 11.48 18.59 13.99
CA SER A 523 12.82 18.58 13.40
C SER A 523 13.43 19.97 13.41
N ILE A 524 14.74 20.06 13.56
CA ILE A 524 15.51 21.31 13.49
C ILE A 524 16.45 21.33 12.31
N GLU A 525 16.59 22.51 11.71
CA GLU A 525 17.58 22.81 10.66
C GLU A 525 18.47 23.97 11.14
N PRO A 526 19.40 23.71 12.07
CA PRO A 526 20.19 24.77 12.67
C PRO A 526 21.33 25.19 11.74
N SER A 527 21.82 26.41 11.92
CA SER A 527 23.05 26.85 11.24
C SER A 527 24.27 26.12 11.79
N VAL A 528 25.34 26.05 10.99
CA VAL A 528 26.67 25.62 11.46
C VAL A 528 27.03 26.36 12.76
N PRO A 529 27.59 25.69 13.78
CA PRO A 529 28.17 24.34 13.75
C PRO A 529 27.22 23.20 14.18
N TYR A 530 25.93 23.44 14.42
CA TYR A 530 25.01 22.43 14.97
C TYR A 530 24.52 21.45 13.91
N TYR A 531 24.22 20.20 14.30
CA TYR A 531 23.63 19.20 13.40
C TYR A 531 22.10 19.17 13.52
N ALA A 532 21.45 18.82 12.42
CA ALA A 532 20.01 18.62 12.35
C ALA A 532 19.58 17.44 13.23
N ARG A 533 18.43 17.57 13.90
CA ARG A 533 17.90 16.55 14.81
C ARG A 533 16.39 16.52 14.73
N SER A 534 15.82 15.33 14.94
CA SER A 534 14.38 15.13 15.01
C SER A 534 14.00 14.37 16.28
N TRP A 535 12.81 14.67 16.80
CA TRP A 535 12.17 14.06 17.96
C TRP A 535 10.73 13.71 17.61
N SER A 536 10.14 12.80 18.38
CA SER A 536 8.72 12.47 18.28
C SER A 536 8.05 12.71 19.63
N PHE A 537 6.94 13.45 19.63
CA PHE A 537 6.18 13.79 20.82
C PHE A 537 4.70 13.45 20.63
N ALA A 538 4.08 12.90 21.66
CA ALA A 538 2.62 12.87 21.76
C ALA A 538 2.18 14.19 22.41
N ILE A 539 1.55 15.05 21.61
CA ILE A 539 1.05 16.35 22.04
C ILE A 539 -0.37 16.16 22.60
N ARG A 540 -0.63 16.74 23.78
CA ARG A 540 -1.93 16.70 24.45
C ARG A 540 -2.19 18.05 25.09
N GLY A 541 -3.05 18.86 24.48
CA GLY A 541 -3.24 20.25 24.87
C GLY A 541 -1.94 21.06 24.80
N ASP A 542 -1.97 22.24 25.42
CA ASP A 542 -0.82 23.13 25.47
C ASP A 542 0.36 22.44 26.15
N THR A 543 1.48 22.36 25.43
CA THR A 543 2.65 21.57 25.83
C THR A 543 3.91 22.43 25.79
N THR A 544 4.77 22.30 26.80
CA THR A 544 6.09 22.93 26.79
C THR A 544 7.18 21.89 26.54
N ILE A 545 8.09 22.16 25.60
CA ILE A 545 9.13 21.21 25.16
C ILE A 545 10.52 21.86 25.20
N ASP A 546 11.48 21.17 25.80
CA ASP A 546 12.89 21.56 25.73
C ASP A 546 13.65 20.69 24.71
N LEU A 547 14.02 21.31 23.60
CA LEU A 547 14.83 20.72 22.55
C LEU A 547 16.31 21.02 22.81
N ARG A 548 17.16 20.01 22.66
CA ARG A 548 18.59 20.13 22.90
C ARG A 548 19.40 19.55 21.75
N THR A 549 20.31 20.34 21.19
CA THR A 549 21.30 19.85 20.21
C THR A 549 22.69 20.31 20.61
N GLN A 550 23.72 19.85 19.91
CA GLN A 550 25.12 20.18 20.17
C GLN A 550 25.85 20.40 18.85
N PRO A 551 27.02 21.04 18.86
CA PRO A 551 27.84 21.12 17.66
C PRO A 551 28.14 19.75 17.06
N ALA A 552 28.25 19.71 15.74
CA ALA A 552 28.59 18.52 14.98
C ALA A 552 30.05 18.09 15.23
N HIS A 553 30.35 16.82 14.95
CA HIS A 553 31.74 16.36 14.88
C HIS A 553 32.39 16.84 13.58
N VAL A 554 31.65 16.74 12.48
CA VAL A 554 32.18 16.99 11.13
C VAL A 554 31.42 18.14 10.46
N LEU A 555 32.17 19.11 9.92
CA LEU A 555 31.65 20.06 8.95
C LEU A 555 31.90 19.54 7.54
N ILE A 556 30.84 19.44 6.75
CA ILE A 556 30.93 19.14 5.32
C ILE A 556 30.85 20.46 4.56
N VAL A 557 31.85 20.76 3.74
CA VAL A 557 31.83 21.90 2.83
C VAL A 557 31.59 21.40 1.41
N ASN A 558 30.41 21.73 0.88
CA ASN A 558 30.06 21.49 -0.50
C ASN A 558 30.59 22.64 -1.37
N ASN A 559 31.58 22.36 -2.21
CA ASN A 559 32.07 23.29 -3.24
C ASN A 559 31.77 22.79 -4.67
N ASP A 560 30.82 21.86 -4.82
CA ASP A 560 30.27 21.47 -6.11
C ASP A 560 29.28 22.55 -6.59
N THR A 561 29.60 23.19 -7.72
CA THR A 561 28.79 24.30 -8.27
C THR A 561 27.37 23.90 -8.67
N LEU A 562 27.10 22.60 -8.83
CA LEU A 562 25.78 22.06 -9.15
C LEU A 562 25.07 21.41 -7.95
N GLU A 563 25.73 21.40 -6.78
CA GLU A 563 25.21 20.91 -5.50
C GLU A 563 24.68 19.46 -5.51
N ARG A 564 25.25 18.57 -6.32
CA ARG A 564 24.66 17.23 -6.61
C ARG A 564 25.07 16.12 -5.66
N TYR A 565 26.22 16.25 -5.00
CA TYR A 565 26.92 15.08 -4.44
C TYR A 565 26.91 14.98 -2.92
N ALA A 566 26.21 15.88 -2.21
CA ALA A 566 26.17 15.90 -0.74
C ALA A 566 25.72 14.56 -0.13
N SER A 567 24.74 13.90 -0.74
CA SER A 567 24.17 12.64 -0.25
C SER A 567 25.20 11.52 -0.08
N TYR A 568 26.25 11.48 -0.91
CA TYR A 568 27.31 10.48 -0.82
C TYR A 568 28.16 10.61 0.45
N TYR A 569 28.21 11.81 1.02
CA TYR A 569 28.92 12.10 2.27
C TYR A 569 27.98 11.93 3.46
N THR A 570 26.81 12.58 3.41
CA THR A 570 25.86 12.61 4.52
C THR A 570 25.33 11.21 4.86
N SER A 571 24.91 10.43 3.86
CA SER A 571 24.41 9.07 4.09
C SER A 571 25.49 8.15 4.68
N THR A 572 26.75 8.40 4.33
CA THR A 572 27.90 7.65 4.84
C THR A 572 28.15 8.00 6.31
N LEU A 573 28.08 9.28 6.67
CA LEU A 573 28.21 9.76 8.05
C LEU A 573 27.05 9.29 8.93
N ASP A 574 25.82 9.33 8.41
CA ASP A 574 24.62 8.80 9.08
C ASP A 574 24.77 7.30 9.38
N THR A 575 25.27 6.51 8.41
CA THR A 575 25.56 5.08 8.60
C THR A 575 26.62 4.84 9.69
N LEU A 576 27.56 5.76 9.85
CA LEU A 576 28.62 5.69 10.86
C LEU A 576 28.21 6.23 12.24
N GLY A 577 27.00 6.80 12.35
CA GLY A 577 26.54 7.46 13.58
C GLY A 577 27.27 8.78 13.89
N VAL A 578 27.94 9.38 12.89
CA VAL A 578 28.74 10.60 13.07
C VAL A 578 27.87 11.82 12.83
N THR A 579 27.74 12.70 13.82
CA THR A 579 26.96 13.95 13.63
C THR A 579 27.70 14.93 12.73
N TRP A 580 26.98 15.52 11.78
CA TRP A 580 27.53 16.41 10.77
C TRP A 580 26.67 17.65 10.55
N CYS A 581 27.29 18.73 10.12
CA CYS A 581 26.63 19.93 9.62
C CYS A 581 27.21 20.29 8.25
N GLN A 582 26.49 21.05 7.43
CA GLN A 582 26.89 21.35 6.07
C GLN A 582 26.97 22.86 5.83
N TRP A 583 28.01 23.29 5.12
CA TRP A 583 28.13 24.61 4.52
C TRP A 583 28.15 24.47 3.00
N ASN A 584 27.24 25.17 2.34
CA ASN A 584 27.17 25.19 0.89
C ASN A 584 27.93 26.40 0.37
N ARG A 585 29.10 26.20 -0.22
CA ARG A 585 30.04 27.29 -0.53
C ARG A 585 29.57 28.19 -1.70
N PRO A 586 28.97 27.65 -2.79
CA PRO A 586 28.40 28.47 -3.87
C PRO A 586 27.30 29.43 -3.40
N SER A 587 26.33 28.93 -2.63
CA SER A 587 25.15 29.70 -2.19
C SER A 587 25.35 30.43 -0.86
N GLY A 588 26.17 29.89 0.05
CA GLY A 588 26.41 30.46 1.38
C GLY A 588 27.54 31.49 1.44
N GLY A 589 28.37 31.61 0.40
CA GLY A 589 29.54 32.49 0.43
C GLY A 589 30.65 31.96 1.34
N LEU A 590 31.57 32.83 1.74
CA LEU A 590 32.77 32.45 2.53
C LEU A 590 32.35 31.79 3.85
N LEU A 591 32.93 30.62 4.16
CA LEU A 591 32.69 29.94 5.42
C LEU A 591 33.11 30.84 6.60
N PRO A 592 32.25 31.09 7.61
CA PRO A 592 32.67 31.77 8.82
C PRO A 592 33.58 30.86 9.65
N TYR A 593 34.88 30.86 9.35
CA TYR A 593 35.85 29.88 9.87
C TYR A 593 35.94 29.78 11.40
N THR A 594 35.49 30.77 12.16
CA THR A 594 35.38 30.71 13.63
C THR A 594 34.43 29.60 14.12
N VAL A 595 33.57 29.05 13.25
CA VAL A 595 32.73 27.89 13.59
C VAL A 595 33.54 26.61 13.75
N LEU A 596 34.76 26.53 13.19
CA LEU A 596 35.61 25.33 13.28
C LEU A 596 36.07 25.07 14.72
N ASP A 597 36.34 26.13 15.49
CA ASP A 597 36.74 26.06 16.91
C ASP A 597 35.62 25.53 17.81
N ARG A 598 34.38 25.48 17.29
CA ARG A 598 33.19 25.02 17.99
C ARG A 598 32.78 23.60 17.61
N LEU A 599 33.41 23.00 16.61
CA LEU A 599 33.16 21.60 16.25
C LEU A 599 33.71 20.67 17.33
N ARG A 600 33.08 19.51 17.54
CA ARG A 600 33.50 18.59 18.61
C ARG A 600 34.86 17.94 18.34
N THR A 601 35.23 17.76 17.07
CA THR A 601 36.47 17.10 16.65
C THR A 601 37.26 17.90 15.64
N ASN A 602 36.96 19.20 15.49
CA ASN A 602 37.64 20.13 14.57
C ASN A 602 37.90 19.50 13.18
N THR A 603 36.91 18.81 12.61
CA THR A 603 37.09 18.03 11.37
C THR A 603 36.26 18.60 10.24
N VAL A 604 36.91 18.82 9.09
CA VAL A 604 36.29 19.34 7.87
C VAL A 604 36.45 18.34 6.73
N ILE A 605 35.35 18.04 6.05
CA ILE A 605 35.34 17.35 4.76
C ILE A 605 35.05 18.40 3.69
N TRP A 606 36.03 18.69 2.85
CA TRP A 606 35.88 19.57 1.69
C TRP A 606 35.80 18.75 0.42
N TYR A 607 34.70 18.90 -0.32
CA TYR A 607 34.57 18.27 -1.63
C TYR A 607 34.18 19.26 -2.73
N SER A 608 34.68 19.00 -3.94
CA SER A 608 34.44 19.84 -5.12
C SER A 608 33.53 19.21 -6.17
N GLY A 609 33.19 17.92 -6.07
CA GLY A 609 32.28 17.26 -7.00
C GLY A 609 32.76 17.37 -8.46
N ASN A 610 32.00 18.07 -9.31
CA ASN A 610 32.37 18.31 -10.71
C ASN A 610 33.10 19.63 -10.96
N THR A 611 33.27 20.46 -9.93
CA THR A 611 34.00 21.74 -10.05
C THR A 611 35.45 21.46 -10.45
N SER A 612 35.88 22.00 -11.60
CA SER A 612 37.25 21.84 -12.14
C SER A 612 38.09 23.12 -12.07
N SER A 613 37.50 24.25 -11.69
CA SER A 613 38.16 25.54 -11.47
C SER A 613 37.65 26.14 -10.17
N GLY A 614 38.56 26.65 -9.33
CA GLY A 614 38.18 27.09 -7.98
C GLY A 614 37.77 25.92 -7.08
N THR A 615 38.44 24.76 -7.23
CA THR A 615 38.13 23.54 -6.48
C THR A 615 38.25 23.76 -4.96
N ILE A 616 39.18 24.66 -4.58
CA ILE A 616 39.26 25.32 -3.29
C ILE A 616 39.59 26.80 -3.54
N PRO A 617 38.64 27.73 -3.38
CA PRO A 617 38.88 29.16 -3.64
C PRO A 617 39.99 29.75 -2.75
N VAL A 618 40.68 30.79 -3.22
CA VAL A 618 41.86 31.37 -2.54
C VAL A 618 41.61 31.74 -1.07
N PRO A 619 40.54 32.48 -0.71
CA PRO A 619 40.30 32.85 0.69
C PRO A 619 40.08 31.64 1.61
N ASP A 620 39.51 30.57 1.04
CA ASP A 620 39.26 29.33 1.75
C ASP A 620 40.55 28.53 1.95
N ARG A 621 41.48 28.53 0.97
CA ARG A 621 42.81 27.91 1.09
C ARG A 621 43.62 28.51 2.24
N ASP A 622 43.67 29.84 2.31
CA ASP A 622 44.44 30.55 3.33
C ASP A 622 43.89 30.26 4.74
N SER A 623 42.57 30.19 4.86
CA SER A 623 41.91 29.90 6.13
C SER A 623 42.06 28.43 6.53
N LEU A 624 41.84 27.48 5.62
CA LEU A 624 42.05 26.06 5.89
C LEU A 624 43.50 25.75 6.25
N ALA A 625 44.47 26.40 5.59
CA ALA A 625 45.89 26.26 5.91
C ALA A 625 46.18 26.67 7.36
N ARG A 626 45.66 27.82 7.79
CA ARG A 626 45.81 28.33 9.16
C ARG A 626 45.19 27.38 10.18
N TYR A 627 43.95 26.94 9.94
CA TYR A 627 43.24 26.05 10.86
C TYR A 627 43.87 24.65 10.94
N ALA A 628 44.39 24.12 9.83
CA ALA A 628 45.13 22.86 9.85
C ALA A 628 46.40 22.94 10.71
N GLN A 629 47.08 24.11 10.71
CA GLN A 629 48.23 24.35 11.56
C GLN A 629 47.86 24.47 13.05
N THR A 630 46.60 24.77 13.39
CA THR A 630 46.12 24.86 14.78
C THR A 630 45.35 23.62 15.24
N GLY A 631 45.42 22.51 14.50
CA GLY A 631 44.86 21.22 14.92
C GLY A 631 43.58 20.77 14.22
N THR A 632 43.08 21.51 13.22
CA THR A 632 41.92 21.08 12.43
C THR A 632 42.28 19.93 11.49
N ASN A 633 41.46 18.89 11.46
CA ASN A 633 41.58 17.78 10.53
C ASN A 633 40.89 18.11 9.20
N LEU A 634 41.55 17.84 8.08
CA LEU A 634 41.04 18.13 6.74
C LEU A 634 40.98 16.86 5.90
N PHE A 635 39.80 16.51 5.40
CA PHE A 635 39.65 15.56 4.30
C PHE A 635 39.27 16.33 3.03
N ILE A 636 40.18 16.36 2.06
CA ILE A 636 40.05 17.10 0.81
C ILE A 636 39.93 16.12 -0.35
N THR A 637 38.88 16.26 -1.15
CA THR A 637 38.56 15.31 -2.22
C THR A 637 37.86 15.98 -3.40
N GLY A 638 38.07 15.43 -4.60
CA GLY A 638 37.43 15.88 -5.81
C GLY A 638 38.16 15.38 -7.05
N GLN A 639 37.53 15.49 -8.21
CA GLN A 639 38.22 15.29 -9.48
C GLN A 639 38.90 16.58 -9.95
N ASN A 640 40.02 16.46 -10.67
CA ASN A 640 40.86 17.59 -11.12
C ASN A 640 41.42 18.48 -10.00
N ILE A 641 41.21 18.12 -8.73
CA ILE A 641 41.55 18.98 -7.59
C ILE A 641 43.06 19.14 -7.41
N ALA A 642 43.87 18.12 -7.69
CA ALA A 642 45.31 18.25 -7.63
C ALA A 642 45.85 18.98 -8.86
N GLN A 643 45.27 18.72 -10.04
CA GLN A 643 45.61 19.41 -11.27
C GLN A 643 45.42 20.93 -11.14
N GLU A 644 44.29 21.36 -10.60
CA GLU A 644 43.97 22.78 -10.42
C GLU A 644 44.83 23.44 -9.33
N LEU A 645 45.14 22.72 -8.25
CA LEU A 645 45.96 23.24 -7.15
C LEU A 645 47.47 23.10 -7.39
N SER A 646 47.89 22.61 -8.55
CA SER A 646 49.31 22.39 -8.87
C SER A 646 50.14 23.66 -8.74
N GLY A 647 51.31 23.55 -8.11
CA GLY A 647 52.22 24.68 -7.84
C GLY A 647 51.76 25.62 -6.71
N THR A 648 50.65 25.33 -6.03
CA THR A 648 50.21 26.12 -4.87
C THR A 648 50.87 25.64 -3.57
N ALA A 649 51.19 26.58 -2.69
CA ALA A 649 51.67 26.25 -1.34
C ALA A 649 50.64 25.43 -0.53
N PHE A 650 49.34 25.57 -0.84
CA PHE A 650 48.30 24.78 -0.19
C PHE A 650 48.43 23.28 -0.54
N LEU A 651 48.61 22.92 -1.81
CA LEU A 651 48.78 21.52 -2.20
C LEU A 651 50.10 20.94 -1.66
N GLU A 652 51.20 21.66 -1.84
CA GLU A 652 52.53 21.14 -1.52
C GLU A 652 52.85 21.21 -0.02
N SER A 653 52.55 22.34 0.63
CA SER A 653 52.95 22.61 2.01
C SER A 653 51.87 22.31 3.04
N ILE A 654 50.58 22.24 2.69
CA ILE A 654 49.50 21.82 3.60
C ILE A 654 49.06 20.39 3.30
N CYS A 655 48.60 20.09 2.08
CA CYS A 655 48.17 18.74 1.71
C CYS A 655 49.34 17.75 1.62
N GLY A 656 50.56 18.26 1.40
CA GLY A 656 51.77 17.44 1.37
C GLY A 656 51.89 16.60 0.12
N CYS A 657 51.41 17.06 -1.03
CA CYS A 657 51.60 16.31 -2.27
C CYS A 657 51.91 17.25 -3.44
N ARG A 658 52.45 16.70 -4.51
CA ARG A 658 52.49 17.36 -5.82
C ARG A 658 51.58 16.63 -6.79
N PHE A 659 51.08 17.36 -7.78
CA PHE A 659 50.43 16.78 -8.94
C PHE A 659 51.47 16.23 -9.91
N ASP A 660 51.29 15.00 -10.38
CA ASP A 660 52.16 14.39 -11.40
C ASP A 660 51.46 14.33 -12.77
N SER A 661 50.20 13.87 -12.83
CA SER A 661 49.42 13.75 -14.06
C SER A 661 47.93 13.57 -13.76
N SER A 662 47.04 13.83 -14.71
CA SER A 662 45.59 13.58 -14.57
C SER A 662 45.10 12.51 -15.53
N GLY A 663 43.82 12.16 -15.45
CA GLY A 663 43.18 11.26 -16.41
C GLY A 663 43.61 9.80 -16.32
N TRP A 664 43.99 9.30 -15.13
CA TRP A 664 44.29 7.88 -14.97
C TRP A 664 43.13 7.00 -15.45
N SER A 665 43.42 6.08 -16.37
CA SER A 665 42.40 5.27 -17.05
C SER A 665 41.91 4.08 -16.24
N GLY A 666 42.65 3.69 -15.19
CA GLY A 666 42.27 2.57 -14.34
C GLY A 666 41.10 2.91 -13.41
N PHE A 667 40.24 1.92 -13.20
CA PHE A 667 38.99 2.07 -12.44
C PHE A 667 39.12 1.69 -10.97
N PHE A 668 40.21 1.03 -10.59
CA PHE A 668 40.45 0.54 -9.24
C PHE A 668 41.58 1.30 -8.56
N ALA A 669 41.45 1.42 -7.25
CA ALA A 669 42.47 1.95 -6.37
C ALA A 669 42.66 0.96 -5.21
N PHE A 670 43.90 0.80 -4.76
CA PHE A 670 44.32 -0.21 -3.79
C PHE A 670 45.02 0.44 -2.61
N GLY A 671 44.96 -0.20 -1.45
CA GLY A 671 45.73 0.23 -0.30
C GLY A 671 47.23 0.06 -0.50
N ASN A 672 48.02 1.06 -0.12
CA ASN A 672 49.47 0.93 -0.03
C ASN A 672 49.83 0.02 1.14
N ARG A 673 50.37 -1.16 0.86
CA ARG A 673 50.76 -2.15 1.88
C ARG A 673 51.88 -1.68 2.80
N GLN A 674 52.66 -0.67 2.39
CA GLN A 674 53.72 -0.07 3.20
C GLN A 674 53.21 1.05 4.12
N ASP A 675 51.95 1.50 3.96
CA ASP A 675 51.36 2.53 4.80
C ASP A 675 50.43 1.92 5.85
N SER A 676 50.50 2.37 7.10
CA SER A 676 49.70 1.81 8.19
C SER A 676 48.18 2.00 8.02
N LEU A 677 47.75 3.08 7.34
CA LEU A 677 46.34 3.32 7.03
C LEU A 677 45.95 2.54 5.77
N GLY A 678 46.81 2.55 4.75
CA GLY A 678 46.59 1.86 3.47
C GLY A 678 46.61 0.32 3.57
N ALA A 679 47.37 -0.25 4.49
CA ALA A 679 47.67 -1.68 4.51
C ALA A 679 46.43 -2.58 4.62
N ILE A 680 45.37 -2.11 5.29
CA ILE A 680 44.11 -2.85 5.45
C ILE A 680 43.16 -2.70 4.25
N VAL A 681 43.37 -1.70 3.38
CA VAL A 681 42.48 -1.43 2.26
C VAL A 681 42.78 -2.42 1.14
N THR A 682 41.89 -3.40 0.97
CA THR A 682 42.03 -4.45 -0.05
C THR A 682 41.94 -3.90 -1.47
N GLY A 683 41.06 -2.93 -1.69
CA GLY A 683 40.83 -2.22 -2.94
C GLY A 683 39.48 -1.52 -2.94
N THR A 684 39.25 -0.60 -3.86
CA THR A 684 37.96 0.04 -4.11
C THR A 684 37.83 0.40 -5.59
N ALA A 685 36.60 0.60 -6.06
CA ALA A 685 36.34 1.08 -7.41
C ALA A 685 35.94 2.55 -7.39
N THR A 686 36.23 3.22 -8.51
CA THR A 686 36.00 4.65 -8.71
C THR A 686 35.08 4.90 -9.90
N THR A 687 34.41 3.86 -10.40
CA THR A 687 33.38 3.90 -11.43
C THR A 687 32.38 2.76 -11.21
N GLY A 688 31.15 2.92 -11.70
CA GLY A 688 30.09 1.92 -11.60
C GLY A 688 29.58 1.68 -10.17
N GLY A 689 28.84 0.58 -10.00
CA GLY A 689 28.25 0.21 -8.71
C GLY A 689 27.32 1.30 -8.17
N ASN A 690 27.41 1.56 -6.86
CA ASN A 690 26.67 2.64 -6.20
C ASN A 690 27.47 3.95 -6.08
N GLY A 691 28.51 4.14 -6.90
CA GLY A 691 29.27 5.39 -7.00
C GLY A 691 28.51 6.44 -7.83
N ALA A 692 28.88 7.71 -7.68
CA ALA A 692 28.25 8.85 -8.35
C ALA A 692 28.36 8.86 -9.88
N SER A 693 29.15 7.95 -10.48
CA SER A 693 29.35 7.84 -11.93
C SER A 693 29.77 9.15 -12.62
N ASN A 694 30.42 10.04 -11.86
CA ASN A 694 30.87 11.36 -12.30
C ASN A 694 32.40 11.46 -12.39
N GLN A 695 33.13 10.38 -12.11
CA GLN A 695 34.59 10.38 -12.04
C GLN A 695 35.24 10.36 -13.43
N THR A 696 35.31 11.54 -14.03
CA THR A 696 35.91 11.76 -15.36
C THR A 696 37.43 11.94 -15.29
N SER A 697 37.94 12.51 -14.20
CA SER A 697 39.37 12.71 -14.00
C SER A 697 39.87 12.11 -12.70
N ARG A 698 41.00 11.41 -12.76
CA ARG A 698 41.68 10.77 -11.63
C ARG A 698 43.10 11.29 -11.59
N ASP A 699 43.38 12.17 -10.64
CA ASP A 699 44.70 12.78 -10.50
C ASP A 699 45.67 11.80 -9.83
N VAL A 700 46.83 11.65 -10.46
CA VAL A 700 48.00 10.98 -9.88
C VAL A 700 48.79 12.04 -9.13
N ILE A 701 49.05 11.74 -7.86
CA ILE A 701 49.80 12.60 -6.96
C ILE A 701 51.02 11.87 -6.39
N SER A 702 52.01 12.63 -5.95
CA SER A 702 53.18 12.13 -5.22
C SER A 702 53.27 12.76 -3.84
N PRO A 703 53.51 11.98 -2.76
CA PRO A 703 53.72 12.54 -1.43
C PRO A 703 54.98 13.42 -1.39
N LEU A 704 54.91 14.51 -0.61
CA LEU A 704 56.01 15.42 -0.31
C LEU A 704 56.26 15.51 1.20
N GLY A 705 57.48 15.86 1.58
CA GLY A 705 57.87 16.11 2.96
C GLY A 705 57.58 14.90 3.87
N ASN A 706 56.80 15.13 4.94
CA ASN A 706 56.43 14.11 5.92
C ASN A 706 55.06 13.45 5.65
N SER A 707 54.56 13.50 4.41
CA SER A 707 53.34 12.82 4.00
C SER A 707 53.62 11.39 3.52
N SER A 708 52.57 10.56 3.51
CA SER A 708 52.60 9.20 3.00
C SER A 708 51.45 8.96 2.04
N GLY A 709 51.72 8.34 0.89
CA GLY A 709 50.68 7.83 0.00
C GLY A 709 50.06 6.55 0.57
N PHE A 710 48.74 6.51 0.76
CA PHE A 710 48.06 5.37 1.38
C PHE A 710 47.08 4.64 0.46
N ILE A 711 46.62 5.29 -0.62
CA ILE A 711 45.87 4.66 -1.71
C ILE A 711 46.65 4.87 -3.01
N LEU A 712 46.75 3.83 -3.83
CA LEU A 712 47.47 3.80 -5.09
C LEU A 712 46.64 3.21 -6.22
N TYR A 713 46.87 3.67 -7.45
CA TYR A 713 46.28 3.12 -8.66
C TYR A 713 47.08 1.92 -9.20
N ASP A 714 48.40 1.95 -9.05
CA ASP A 714 49.33 0.91 -9.50
C ASP A 714 50.44 0.76 -8.46
N SER A 715 50.73 -0.49 -8.07
CA SER A 715 51.75 -0.85 -7.09
C SER A 715 53.08 -1.27 -7.73
N VAL A 716 53.08 -1.56 -9.03
CA VAL A 716 54.28 -1.91 -9.80
C VAL A 716 54.98 -0.63 -10.22
N ASN A 717 54.27 0.25 -10.91
CA ASN A 717 54.69 1.62 -11.12
C ASN A 717 53.92 2.47 -10.12
N VAL A 718 54.53 2.79 -8.99
CA VAL A 718 53.82 3.45 -7.88
C VAL A 718 53.17 4.75 -8.36
N ARG A 719 51.83 4.77 -8.38
CA ARG A 719 50.98 5.92 -8.74
C ARG A 719 49.98 6.13 -7.62
N TYR A 720 50.13 7.20 -6.83
CA TYR A 720 49.21 7.42 -5.70
C TYR A 720 47.93 8.14 -6.13
N ALA A 721 46.83 7.72 -5.51
CA ALA A 721 45.53 8.35 -5.62
C ALA A 721 45.24 9.24 -4.40
N SER A 722 45.80 8.90 -3.24
CA SER A 722 45.58 9.62 -1.99
C SER A 722 46.82 9.68 -1.11
N THR A 723 47.01 10.80 -0.43
CA THR A 723 48.03 11.01 0.59
C THR A 723 47.41 11.32 1.94
N ARG A 724 48.17 11.02 3.00
CA ARG A 724 47.87 11.46 4.36
C ARG A 724 49.08 12.18 4.95
N ARG A 725 48.85 13.17 5.79
CA ARG A 725 49.90 13.95 6.44
C ARG A 725 49.49 14.37 7.84
N GLN A 726 50.41 14.19 8.78
CA GLN A 726 50.33 14.81 10.11
C GLN A 726 51.12 16.11 10.06
N ILE A 727 50.46 17.25 10.27
CA ILE A 727 51.14 18.54 10.42
C ILE A 727 51.81 18.56 11.81
N PRO A 728 53.08 18.98 11.92
CA PRO A 728 53.81 18.99 13.20
C PRO A 728 53.09 19.76 14.32
N ALA A 729 52.35 20.82 13.95
CA ALA A 729 51.58 21.66 14.87
C ALA A 729 50.18 21.11 15.26
N GLY A 730 49.75 19.96 14.71
CA GLY A 730 48.65 19.17 15.29
C GLY A 730 47.61 18.60 14.32
N GLY A 731 47.30 19.28 13.21
CA GLY A 731 46.23 18.84 12.29
C GLY A 731 46.60 17.63 11.43
N ARG A 732 45.59 16.84 11.06
CA ARG A 732 45.72 15.70 10.13
C ARG A 732 45.06 16.02 8.80
N VAL A 733 45.75 15.79 7.69
CA VAL A 733 45.24 16.02 6.34
C VAL A 733 45.19 14.71 5.57
N VAL A 734 44.03 14.38 5.00
CA VAL A 734 43.88 13.38 3.94
C VAL A 734 43.53 14.12 2.66
N PHE A 735 44.33 13.93 1.63
CA PHE A 735 44.08 14.49 0.30
C PHE A 735 43.87 13.36 -0.69
N MET A 736 42.84 13.46 -1.51
CA MET A 736 42.46 12.45 -2.48
C MET A 736 42.24 13.10 -3.85
N GLY A 737 43.06 12.71 -4.84
CA GLY A 737 43.00 13.19 -6.22
C GLY A 737 41.84 12.61 -7.05
N LEU A 738 40.82 12.12 -6.36
CA LEU A 738 39.58 11.61 -6.93
C LEU A 738 38.40 12.02 -6.03
N GLY A 739 37.19 11.94 -6.58
CA GLY A 739 35.96 12.23 -5.86
C GLY A 739 35.56 11.06 -4.95
N PHE A 740 35.40 11.33 -3.66
CA PHE A 740 34.93 10.34 -2.69
C PHE A 740 33.53 9.82 -3.04
N GLU A 741 32.71 10.64 -3.68
CA GLU A 741 31.40 10.28 -4.19
C GLU A 741 31.44 9.13 -5.22
N ALA A 742 32.57 8.95 -5.92
CA ALA A 742 32.76 7.88 -6.89
C ALA A 742 33.17 6.53 -6.27
N VAL A 743 33.65 6.55 -5.03
CA VAL A 743 34.10 5.35 -4.31
C VAL A 743 32.93 4.38 -4.18
N ASN A 744 33.13 3.14 -4.63
CA ASN A 744 32.12 2.09 -4.57
C ASN A 744 32.75 0.70 -4.40
N ARG A 745 31.92 -0.24 -3.97
CA ARG A 745 32.26 -1.67 -3.91
C ARG A 745 31.52 -2.41 -5.02
N PRO A 746 32.19 -2.86 -6.08
CA PRO A 746 31.55 -3.67 -7.12
C PRO A 746 31.07 -5.01 -6.57
N GLY A 747 29.88 -5.46 -6.98
CA GLY A 747 29.34 -6.77 -6.57
C GLY A 747 30.24 -7.96 -6.95
N SER A 748 31.01 -7.82 -8.03
CA SER A 748 32.00 -8.80 -8.50
C SER A 748 33.28 -8.87 -7.65
N LYS A 749 33.45 -7.96 -6.68
CA LYS A 749 34.61 -7.87 -5.79
C LYS A 749 34.14 -7.64 -4.33
N PRO A 750 33.48 -8.62 -3.68
CA PRO A 750 32.92 -8.44 -2.34
C PRO A 750 33.97 -8.11 -1.27
N GLY A 751 35.23 -8.50 -1.48
CA GLY A 751 36.35 -8.16 -0.60
C GLY A 751 36.83 -6.72 -0.67
N PHE A 752 36.34 -5.88 -1.60
CA PHE A 752 36.74 -4.47 -1.71
C PHE A 752 36.10 -3.62 -0.61
N PHE A 753 36.74 -2.50 -0.27
CA PHE A 753 36.22 -1.52 0.66
C PHE A 753 35.01 -0.79 0.07
N SER A 754 33.96 -0.64 0.90
CA SER A 754 32.86 0.27 0.60
C SER A 754 33.24 1.71 0.96
N ARG A 755 32.45 2.67 0.46
CA ARG A 755 32.54 4.08 0.83
C ARG A 755 32.49 4.28 2.35
N VAL A 756 31.57 3.58 3.03
CA VAL A 756 31.41 3.58 4.49
C VAL A 756 32.68 3.12 5.21
N GLN A 757 33.30 2.03 4.75
CA GLN A 757 34.54 1.53 5.35
C GLN A 757 35.72 2.47 5.14
N LEU A 758 35.84 3.07 3.94
CA LEU A 758 36.92 4.00 3.65
C LEU A 758 36.79 5.30 4.47
N LEU A 759 35.58 5.87 4.59
CA LEU A 759 35.39 7.06 5.42
C LEU A 759 35.60 6.75 6.89
N ARG A 760 35.11 5.60 7.39
CA ARG A 760 35.37 5.15 8.76
C ARG A 760 36.87 5.14 9.06
N LEU A 761 37.66 4.54 8.18
CA LEU A 761 39.11 4.47 8.32
C LEU A 761 39.76 5.86 8.42
N ILE A 762 39.31 6.81 7.59
CA ILE A 762 39.80 8.20 7.60
C ILE A 762 39.39 8.91 8.91
N LEU A 763 38.13 8.76 9.32
CA LEU A 763 37.59 9.39 10.53
C LEU A 763 38.22 8.83 11.81
N ASP A 764 38.44 7.52 11.89
CA ASP A 764 39.16 6.87 12.98
C ASP A 764 40.60 7.40 13.05
N TRP A 765 41.26 7.60 11.89
CA TRP A 765 42.57 8.22 11.84
C TRP A 765 42.56 9.70 12.25
N PHE A 766 41.47 10.42 12.08
CA PHE A 766 41.29 11.77 12.62
C PHE A 766 40.96 11.79 14.12
N GLY A 767 40.64 10.64 14.72
CA GLY A 767 40.16 10.57 16.10
C GLY A 767 38.70 11.00 16.26
N VAL A 768 37.91 10.95 15.17
CA VAL A 768 36.47 11.16 15.23
C VAL A 768 35.82 9.86 15.71
N PRO A 769 35.01 9.88 16.79
CA PRO A 769 34.35 8.66 17.26
C PRO A 769 33.37 8.15 16.19
N THR A 770 33.54 6.89 15.79
CA THR A 770 32.64 6.18 14.87
C THR A 770 31.92 5.05 15.63
N GLY A 771 30.62 4.88 15.37
CA GLY A 771 29.80 3.88 16.05
C GLY A 771 28.44 4.44 16.49
N VAL A 772 27.44 3.57 16.50
CA VAL A 772 26.13 3.87 17.09
C VAL A 772 26.33 3.82 18.60
N GLU A 773 26.48 4.97 19.25
CA GLU A 773 26.17 5.06 20.68
C GLU A 773 24.74 4.52 20.82
N GLU A 774 24.57 3.46 21.60
CA GLU A 774 23.26 2.84 21.80
C GLU A 774 22.35 3.93 22.34
N ARG A 775 21.45 4.38 21.46
CA ARG A 775 20.58 5.51 21.71
C ARG A 775 19.76 5.12 22.93
N GLN A 776 20.11 5.65 24.11
CA GLN A 776 19.14 5.78 25.18
C GLN A 776 18.08 6.72 24.61
N MET A 777 17.06 6.12 23.98
CA MET A 777 15.79 6.77 23.86
C MET A 777 15.50 7.31 25.26
N PRO A 778 15.18 8.61 25.45
CA PRO A 778 14.51 8.98 26.68
C PRO A 778 13.39 7.96 26.81
N THR A 779 13.44 7.20 27.90
CA THR A 779 12.46 6.17 28.18
C THR A 779 11.14 6.86 27.93
N ALA A 780 10.47 6.53 26.81
CA ALA A 780 9.06 6.78 26.71
C ALA A 780 8.57 6.25 28.04
N GLU A 781 7.80 7.02 28.81
CA GLU A 781 6.98 6.41 29.83
C GLU A 781 6.30 5.25 29.11
N ARG A 782 6.83 4.04 29.32
CA ARG A 782 6.23 2.84 28.82
C ARG A 782 4.89 2.94 29.47
N GLN A 783 3.85 3.17 28.67
CA GLN A 783 2.49 2.89 29.08
C GLN A 783 2.59 1.59 29.86
N ALA A 784 2.32 1.67 31.15
CA ALA A 784 2.46 0.53 32.03
C ALA A 784 1.61 -0.56 31.38
N LEU A 785 2.26 -1.60 30.84
CA LEU A 785 1.61 -2.62 30.03
C LEU A 785 0.38 -3.09 30.82
N ALA A 786 -0.79 -3.06 30.19
CA ALA A 786 -1.98 -3.65 30.78
C ALA A 786 -1.76 -5.17 30.94
N ALA A 787 -2.51 -5.78 31.86
CA ALA A 787 -2.43 -7.22 32.11
C ALA A 787 -2.49 -8.01 30.79
N THR A 788 -1.52 -8.88 30.54
CA THR A 788 -1.39 -9.60 29.26
C THR A 788 -1.67 -11.08 29.48
N VAL A 789 -2.45 -11.71 28.60
CA VAL A 789 -2.66 -13.17 28.61
C VAL A 789 -1.80 -13.81 27.52
N VAL A 790 -0.96 -14.76 27.91
CA VAL A 790 -0.17 -15.58 26.98
C VAL A 790 -0.36 -17.04 27.36
N ARG A 791 -0.88 -17.85 26.43
CA ARG A 791 -1.06 -19.31 26.60
C ARG A 791 -1.79 -19.70 27.90
N GLY A 792 -2.90 -19.04 28.20
CA GLY A 792 -3.67 -19.29 29.41
C GLY A 792 -3.02 -18.79 30.70
N CYS A 793 -1.97 -17.97 30.61
CA CYS A 793 -1.34 -17.33 31.77
C CYS A 793 -1.52 -15.81 31.72
N LEU A 794 -2.11 -15.24 32.77
CA LEU A 794 -2.26 -13.80 32.96
C LEU A 794 -1.05 -13.23 33.69
N VAL A 795 -0.32 -12.34 33.03
CA VAL A 795 0.86 -11.67 33.58
C VAL A 795 0.49 -10.25 34.04
N LEU A 796 0.66 -9.98 35.33
CA LEU A 796 0.50 -8.65 35.91
C LEU A 796 1.87 -7.98 36.07
N PRO A 797 2.22 -6.95 35.28
CA PRO A 797 3.52 -6.30 35.40
C PRO A 797 3.64 -5.53 36.72
N SER A 798 4.80 -5.66 37.37
CA SER A 798 5.10 -5.02 38.66
C SER A 798 5.01 -3.50 38.61
N SER A 799 5.28 -2.90 37.44
CA SER A 799 5.17 -1.47 37.20
C SER A 799 3.73 -0.92 37.27
N ALA A 800 2.71 -1.74 36.95
CA ALA A 800 1.31 -1.33 36.97
C ALA A 800 0.56 -1.77 38.24
N PHE A 801 0.97 -2.90 38.84
CA PHE A 801 0.22 -3.57 39.91
C PHE A 801 0.94 -3.60 41.28
N GLY A 802 2.25 -3.31 41.37
CA GLY A 802 2.98 -3.19 42.65
C GLY A 802 2.74 -4.33 43.65
N ASP A 803 2.67 -4.00 44.95
CA ASP A 803 2.24 -4.87 46.07
C ASP A 803 0.70 -4.83 46.30
N ARG A 804 -0.06 -4.37 45.29
CA ARG A 804 -1.51 -4.13 45.45
C ARG A 804 -2.29 -5.44 45.38
N ARG A 805 -3.37 -5.52 46.16
CA ARG A 805 -4.31 -6.64 46.09
C ARG A 805 -5.09 -6.55 44.77
N SER A 806 -4.83 -7.52 43.90
CA SER A 806 -5.52 -7.68 42.63
C SER A 806 -6.29 -9.00 42.66
N GLU A 807 -7.46 -9.05 42.05
CA GLU A 807 -8.27 -10.26 41.98
C GLU A 807 -8.96 -10.38 40.63
N LEU A 808 -9.18 -11.61 40.20
CA LEU A 808 -9.95 -11.94 39.01
C LEU A 808 -11.38 -12.22 39.43
N VAL A 809 -12.34 -11.53 38.83
CA VAL A 809 -13.78 -11.73 39.03
C VAL A 809 -14.44 -12.21 37.73
N ASP A 810 -15.53 -12.96 37.83
CA ASP A 810 -16.36 -13.30 36.68
C ASP A 810 -17.29 -12.14 36.28
N ALA A 811 -18.09 -12.32 35.21
CA ALA A 811 -19.03 -11.31 34.74
C ALA A 811 -20.12 -10.93 35.77
N SER A 812 -20.35 -11.75 36.80
CA SER A 812 -21.26 -11.42 37.90
C SER A 812 -20.59 -10.60 39.01
N GLY A 813 -19.29 -10.32 38.89
CA GLY A 813 -18.48 -9.65 39.90
C GLY A 813 -18.04 -10.57 41.06
N ARG A 814 -18.29 -11.89 40.95
CA ARG A 814 -17.86 -12.87 41.95
C ARG A 814 -16.38 -13.16 41.77
N ARG A 815 -15.63 -13.18 42.88
CA ARG A 815 -14.20 -13.50 42.88
C ARG A 815 -13.96 -14.96 42.49
N VAL A 816 -13.10 -15.13 41.49
CA VAL A 816 -12.69 -16.42 40.93
C VAL A 816 -11.28 -16.78 41.38
N MET A 817 -10.36 -15.81 41.42
CA MET A 817 -8.96 -16.02 41.78
C MET A 817 -8.35 -14.77 42.41
N GLN A 818 -7.45 -14.93 43.38
CA GLN A 818 -6.59 -13.82 43.83
C GLN A 818 -5.33 -13.77 42.96
N LEU A 819 -4.99 -12.59 42.45
CA LEU A 819 -3.90 -12.41 41.51
C LEU A 819 -2.65 -11.89 42.23
N ARG A 820 -1.50 -12.36 41.78
CA ARG A 820 -0.18 -11.87 42.19
C ARG A 820 0.50 -11.16 41.04
N THR A 821 1.42 -10.28 41.39
CA THR A 821 2.36 -9.65 40.46
C THR A 821 3.19 -10.74 39.76
N GLY A 822 3.36 -10.63 38.45
CA GLY A 822 3.92 -11.69 37.60
C GLY A 822 2.86 -12.64 37.04
N ALA A 823 3.27 -13.89 36.78
CA ALA A 823 2.45 -14.91 36.10
C ALA A 823 1.39 -15.56 37.01
N ASN A 824 0.14 -15.60 36.51
CA ASN A 824 -1.03 -16.24 37.11
C ASN A 824 -1.61 -17.27 36.12
N ASP A 825 -1.68 -18.53 36.50
CA ASP A 825 -2.20 -19.61 35.64
C ASP A 825 -3.73 -19.60 35.61
N LEU A 826 -4.31 -19.42 34.41
CA LEU A 826 -5.75 -19.43 34.16
C LEU A 826 -6.24 -20.75 33.53
N GLY A 827 -5.36 -21.73 33.27
CA GLY A 827 -5.71 -22.95 32.52
C GLY A 827 -6.80 -23.82 33.17
N ARG A 828 -7.08 -23.61 34.45
CA ARG A 828 -8.14 -24.31 35.21
C ARG A 828 -9.49 -23.59 35.17
N LEU A 829 -9.57 -22.40 34.58
CA LEU A 829 -10.82 -21.67 34.45
C LEU A 829 -11.59 -22.14 33.21
N PRO A 830 -12.94 -22.18 33.28
CA PRO A 830 -13.77 -22.40 32.10
C PRO A 830 -13.63 -21.23 31.12
N ALA A 831 -13.94 -21.47 29.85
CA ALA A 831 -14.00 -20.40 28.85
C ALA A 831 -15.06 -19.37 29.27
N GLY A 832 -14.75 -18.08 29.16
CA GLY A 832 -15.61 -17.02 29.65
C GLY A 832 -14.96 -15.64 29.73
N VAL A 833 -15.74 -14.65 30.13
CA VAL A 833 -15.29 -13.26 30.34
C VAL A 833 -14.98 -13.06 31.82
N TYR A 834 -13.76 -12.62 32.10
CA TYR A 834 -13.28 -12.31 33.44
C TYR A 834 -12.77 -10.88 33.49
N PHE A 835 -12.75 -10.30 34.69
CA PHE A 835 -12.27 -8.93 34.91
C PHE A 835 -11.21 -8.93 36.00
N VAL A 836 -10.12 -8.20 35.78
CA VAL A 836 -9.15 -7.91 36.83
C VAL A 836 -9.63 -6.69 37.61
N ARG A 837 -9.89 -6.87 38.90
CA ARG A 837 -10.22 -5.83 39.86
C ARG A 837 -9.00 -5.52 40.73
N THR A 838 -8.73 -4.24 40.91
CA THR A 838 -7.66 -3.74 41.79
C THR A 838 -8.23 -2.71 42.75
N ASP A 839 -7.91 -2.81 44.04
CA ASP A 839 -8.31 -1.79 45.02
C ASP A 839 -7.52 -0.49 44.76
N TRP A 840 -8.17 0.51 44.16
CA TRP A 840 -7.65 1.88 44.08
C TRP A 840 -8.24 2.70 45.21
N ALA A 841 -7.39 3.29 46.05
CA ALA A 841 -7.81 4.18 47.14
C ALA A 841 -8.28 5.58 46.65
N ASP A 842 -8.56 5.76 45.35
CA ASP A 842 -9.16 6.97 44.80
C ASP A 842 -10.16 6.64 43.69
N ARG A 843 -11.23 7.45 43.60
CA ARG A 843 -12.60 7.19 43.07
C ARG A 843 -12.77 6.76 41.58
N THR A 844 -11.85 6.03 40.97
CA THR A 844 -12.08 5.39 39.65
C THR A 844 -11.66 3.93 39.66
N ASN A 845 -12.63 3.02 39.83
CA ASN A 845 -12.41 1.58 39.66
C ASN A 845 -12.05 1.30 38.20
N ARG A 846 -10.76 1.09 37.89
CA ARG A 846 -10.33 0.60 36.59
C ARG A 846 -10.48 -0.91 36.55
N SER A 847 -11.37 -1.43 35.70
CA SER A 847 -11.55 -2.85 35.44
C SER A 847 -10.87 -3.20 34.11
N TYR A 848 -9.98 -4.19 34.09
CA TYR A 848 -9.39 -4.68 32.85
C TYR A 848 -10.13 -5.95 32.41
N ARG A 849 -10.67 -5.96 31.18
CA ARG A 849 -11.37 -7.12 30.61
C ARG A 849 -10.35 -8.16 30.14
N VAL A 850 -10.53 -9.40 30.56
CA VAL A 850 -9.74 -10.56 30.14
C VAL A 850 -10.69 -11.59 29.52
N LEU A 851 -10.48 -11.90 28.24
CA LEU A 851 -11.23 -12.94 27.55
C LEU A 851 -10.45 -14.26 27.58
N LEU A 852 -11.05 -15.32 28.10
CA LEU A 852 -10.52 -16.68 28.01
C LEU A 852 -11.28 -17.44 26.93
N VAL A 853 -10.63 -17.61 25.78
CA VAL A 853 -11.07 -18.49 24.68
C VAL A 853 -10.22 -19.76 24.78
N ARG A 854 -10.86 -20.94 24.67
CA ARG A 854 -10.13 -22.22 24.63
C ARG A 854 -9.81 -22.62 23.22
#